data_AF-A0A937KXD4-F1
#
_entry.id   AF-A0A937KXD4-F1
#
_cell.length_a   1.000
_cell.length_b   1.000
_cell.length_c   1.000
_cell.angle_alpha   90.00
_cell.angle_beta   90.00
_cell.angle_gamma   90.00
#
_symmetry.space_group_name_H-M   'P 1'
#
loop_
_entity.id
_entity.type
_entity.pdbx_description
1 polymer ?
#
loop_
_entity_poly.entity_id
_entity_poly.type
_entity_poly.pdbx_seq_one_letter_code
_entity_poly.pdbx_strand_id
1 'polypeptide(L)'
;FNDIPEAIENTLVIARRCSVMAETRAPILPAFATAAGRDEAAELRAQASAGLQARLDRHVVTDAPDDAARQSLAQPYYDRLSFELDIIEQMGFPGYFLIVADFIQWAKSQNIPVGPGRGSGAGSVVAWALSITDLDPLKWGLLFERFLNPERVSMPDFDIDFCQDRREEVISYVQGKYGHDRVAQIITFGSLQARAALRDVGRVLEMPYGQVDRIAKLIPNNPANPTTIAEALKSEASLREQKAEDEQVADLITVSMKLEGLYRHASTHAAGLVIGDRPLAELVPLYRDPRSDMPVTQFNMKWVEKAGLVKFDFLGLKTLTVLQRTVDFIARRGTQIDLADIPLDDKATYEMLSNGDTVGVFQLESSGMRDVLRGLRPDRFEDIIAVVALYRPGPMENIKDYVARKHDPSQITYMHPNLEPVLAETYGIMIYQEQVQQAARVLAGYTLGAADILRRAMGKKIKAEMDEQRQIFINGAVKNELSEQLASDVFDQIAAFAGYGFNKSHAAAYALVSYQTAYLKANYPVEFIAASMALDAGNTDKLAVFRQECQQKSIAVLPPDINASSASFAVEVANDAADSPASVRYALAAIKNVGSEAMARLVEIRQADGPFSSLQDFLQRLPREVINRRQMEGLARAGAFDSIHPNRRELLENMDLLLSHADAMRREAESNQDNLFAGTEAASDTSIRLQAYDDWAAMDRLKEEFDALGLYLSAHPLDSYASQLSRLRIVTHAGLTELLENGQAPQRVNLAGSVTSKQVRVSQRGNRFAFVQLTDQTGVFEVTMFSDVLAEAMALLDAEKPLLISANLKVEENGPRLLAARVQYLDDAVAAWHGGVALWVQDEKPLAALKDALRADGPGKAEVKLQALINGNEVCIGVPGRFRLSGELRQHLRRMPGILNVQEL
;
A
#
# COMPACT_ATOMS: atom_id res chain seq x y z
N PHE A 1 8.44 -25.93 55.60
CA PHE A 1 7.79 -27.22 55.38
C PHE A 1 8.45 -28.40 56.10
N ASN A 2 9.55 -28.24 56.86
CA ASN A 2 10.02 -29.31 57.77
C ASN A 2 9.02 -29.55 58.93
N ASP A 3 8.25 -28.53 59.25
CA ASP A 3 7.11 -28.49 60.16
C ASP A 3 5.87 -29.22 59.63
N ILE A 4 5.73 -29.40 58.30
CA ILE A 4 4.61 -30.10 57.66
C ILE A 4 5.13 -30.90 56.43
N PRO A 5 5.80 -32.05 56.64
CA PRO A 5 6.34 -32.86 55.53
C PRO A 5 5.26 -33.36 54.57
N GLU A 6 4.06 -33.65 55.10
CA GLU A 6 2.90 -34.09 54.32
C GLU A 6 2.53 -33.10 53.19
N ALA A 7 2.81 -31.80 53.35
CA ALA A 7 2.56 -30.79 52.32
C ALA A 7 3.41 -31.03 51.07
N ILE A 8 4.67 -31.50 51.24
CA ILE A 8 5.56 -31.85 50.13
C ILE A 8 5.15 -33.22 49.57
N GLU A 9 4.92 -34.21 50.42
CA GLU A 9 4.57 -35.58 49.98
C GLU A 9 3.28 -35.61 49.15
N ASN A 10 2.28 -34.82 49.53
CA ASN A 10 1.03 -34.70 48.79
C ASN A 10 1.22 -34.16 47.37
N THR A 11 2.24 -33.33 47.10
CA THR A 11 2.53 -32.87 45.73
C THR A 11 2.89 -34.04 44.81
N LEU A 12 3.64 -35.03 45.31
CA LEU A 12 4.01 -36.24 44.56
C LEU A 12 2.82 -37.20 44.42
N VAL A 13 1.99 -37.32 45.45
CA VAL A 13 0.76 -38.14 45.39
C VAL A 13 -0.20 -37.60 44.33
N ILE A 14 -0.40 -36.28 44.29
CA ILE A 14 -1.23 -35.62 43.27
C ILE A 14 -0.61 -35.84 41.88
N ALA A 15 0.69 -35.59 41.70
CA ALA A 15 1.37 -35.77 40.42
C ALA A 15 1.24 -37.21 39.87
N ARG A 16 1.32 -38.23 40.74
CA ARG A 16 1.15 -39.64 40.35
C ARG A 16 -0.29 -40.01 39.96
N ARG A 17 -1.30 -39.29 40.45
CA ARG A 17 -2.72 -39.53 40.15
C ARG A 17 -3.19 -38.82 38.88
N CYS A 18 -2.45 -37.81 38.39
CA CYS A 18 -2.77 -37.06 37.18
C CYS A 18 -2.14 -37.72 35.94
N SER A 19 -2.84 -38.67 35.31
CA SER A 19 -2.38 -39.38 34.10
C SER A 19 -3.12 -38.94 32.83
N VAL A 20 -3.12 -37.63 32.53
CA VAL A 20 -3.74 -37.07 31.32
C VAL A 20 -2.66 -36.42 30.45
N MET A 21 -2.65 -36.72 29.15
CA MET A 21 -1.80 -36.06 28.15
C MET A 21 -2.61 -35.67 26.91
N ALA A 22 -2.22 -34.57 26.27
CA ALA A 22 -2.79 -34.19 24.99
C ALA A 22 -2.22 -35.07 23.88
N GLU A 23 -3.09 -35.66 23.07
CA GLU A 23 -2.72 -36.53 21.95
C GLU A 23 -2.82 -35.77 20.63
N THR A 24 -1.92 -36.11 19.69
CA THR A 24 -2.04 -35.67 18.30
C THR A 24 -3.08 -36.51 17.57
N ARG A 25 -3.93 -35.88 16.77
CA ARG A 25 -5.00 -36.56 16.02
C ARG A 25 -4.74 -36.51 14.52
N ALA A 26 -5.27 -37.50 13.81
CA ALA A 26 -5.36 -37.42 12.35
C ALA A 26 -6.31 -36.28 11.95
N PRO A 27 -6.17 -35.71 10.73
CA PRO A 27 -7.06 -34.65 10.28
C PRO A 27 -8.52 -35.10 10.23
N ILE A 28 -9.41 -34.28 10.76
CA ILE A 28 -10.85 -34.49 10.86
C ILE A 28 -11.51 -33.55 9.85
N LEU A 29 -12.01 -34.12 8.76
CA LEU A 29 -12.70 -33.36 7.72
C LEU A 29 -14.17 -33.15 8.11
N PRO A 30 -14.71 -31.92 7.95
CA PRO A 30 -16.15 -31.72 8.10
C PRO A 30 -16.90 -32.47 7.00
N ALA A 31 -18.06 -33.04 7.32
CA ALA A 31 -18.93 -33.64 6.31
C ALA A 31 -19.56 -32.54 5.45
N PHE A 32 -19.58 -32.74 4.13
CA PHE A 32 -20.31 -31.89 3.21
C PHE A 32 -21.71 -32.46 2.95
N ALA A 33 -22.74 -31.62 3.08
CA ALA A 33 -24.10 -32.04 2.77
C ALA A 33 -24.28 -32.18 1.24
N THR A 34 -24.37 -33.42 0.76
CA THR A 34 -24.55 -33.72 -0.67
C THR A 34 -26.01 -33.66 -1.10
N ALA A 35 -26.25 -33.21 -2.33
CA ALA A 35 -27.57 -33.28 -2.93
C ALA A 35 -27.89 -34.71 -3.39
N ALA A 36 -29.17 -35.07 -3.41
CA ALA A 36 -29.67 -36.30 -4.04
C ALA A 36 -29.12 -37.65 -3.50
N GLY A 37 -28.58 -37.68 -2.28
CA GLY A 37 -28.10 -38.91 -1.65
C GLY A 37 -26.80 -39.49 -2.22
N ARG A 38 -26.03 -38.67 -2.95
CA ARG A 38 -24.69 -39.03 -3.44
C ARG A 38 -23.68 -39.01 -2.30
N ASP A 39 -22.57 -39.74 -2.43
CA ASP A 39 -21.41 -39.52 -1.57
C ASP A 39 -20.61 -38.29 -2.03
N GLU A 40 -19.65 -37.84 -1.22
CA GLU A 40 -18.85 -36.64 -1.51
C GLU A 40 -18.01 -36.80 -2.79
N ALA A 41 -17.54 -38.01 -3.08
CA ALA A 41 -16.76 -38.32 -4.28
C ALA A 41 -17.60 -38.15 -5.56
N ALA A 42 -18.77 -38.78 -5.61
CA ALA A 42 -19.67 -38.67 -6.74
C ALA A 42 -20.19 -37.24 -6.95
N GLU A 43 -20.42 -36.50 -5.86
CA GLU A 43 -20.81 -35.09 -5.93
C GLU A 43 -19.68 -34.21 -6.47
N LEU A 44 -18.43 -34.42 -6.02
CA LEU A 44 -17.27 -33.72 -6.55
C LEU A 44 -17.12 -33.95 -8.06
N ARG A 45 -17.21 -35.21 -8.52
CA ARG A 45 -17.11 -35.51 -9.96
C ARG A 45 -18.20 -34.80 -10.75
N ALA A 46 -19.44 -34.84 -10.28
CA ALA A 46 -20.55 -34.20 -10.97
C ALA A 46 -20.36 -32.68 -11.10
N GLN A 47 -20.00 -32.00 -10.01
CA GLN A 47 -19.76 -30.55 -10.03
C GLN A 47 -18.54 -30.17 -10.87
N ALA A 48 -17.44 -30.93 -10.76
CA ALA A 48 -16.22 -30.65 -11.49
C ALA A 48 -16.38 -30.89 -13.00
N SER A 49 -17.10 -31.93 -13.42
CA SER A 49 -17.40 -32.16 -14.85
C SER A 49 -18.29 -31.06 -15.43
N ALA A 50 -19.35 -30.66 -14.71
CA ALA A 50 -20.24 -29.57 -15.15
C ALA A 50 -19.50 -28.23 -15.21
N GLY A 51 -18.68 -27.93 -14.19
CA GLY A 51 -17.87 -26.72 -14.12
C GLY A 51 -16.79 -26.65 -15.20
N LEU A 52 -16.15 -27.78 -15.52
CA LEU A 52 -15.16 -27.84 -16.60
C LEU A 52 -15.79 -27.53 -17.94
N GLN A 53 -16.96 -28.11 -18.24
CA GLN A 53 -17.68 -27.82 -19.49
C GLN A 53 -17.94 -26.31 -19.64
N ALA A 54 -18.46 -25.66 -18.58
CA ALA A 54 -18.72 -24.22 -18.60
C ALA A 54 -17.44 -23.39 -18.81
N ARG A 55 -16.31 -23.80 -18.21
CA ARG A 55 -15.00 -23.12 -18.40
C ARG A 55 -14.45 -23.31 -19.81
N LEU A 56 -14.56 -24.51 -20.36
CA LEU A 56 -14.13 -24.81 -21.73
C LEU A 56 -14.91 -23.94 -22.72
N ASP A 57 -16.24 -23.91 -22.59
CA ASP A 57 -17.15 -23.15 -23.46
C ASP A 57 -16.85 -21.64 -23.43
N ARG A 58 -16.44 -21.11 -22.28
CA ARG A 58 -16.13 -19.68 -22.11
C ARG A 58 -14.72 -19.29 -22.56
N HIS A 59 -13.71 -20.13 -22.30
CA HIS A 59 -12.30 -19.71 -22.37
C HIS A 59 -11.43 -20.48 -23.38
N VAL A 60 -11.82 -21.68 -23.80
CA VAL A 60 -10.93 -22.58 -24.57
C VAL A 60 -11.49 -22.85 -25.97
N VAL A 61 -12.78 -23.15 -26.07
CA VAL A 61 -13.40 -23.56 -27.34
C VAL A 61 -14.15 -22.44 -28.06
N THR A 62 -14.10 -21.22 -27.53
CA THR A 62 -14.84 -20.03 -28.02
C THR A 62 -14.51 -19.71 -29.48
N ASP A 63 -13.23 -19.81 -29.87
CA ASP A 63 -12.73 -19.49 -31.21
C ASP A 63 -12.50 -20.74 -32.10
N ALA A 64 -12.99 -21.91 -31.68
CA ALA A 64 -12.76 -23.15 -32.43
C ALA A 64 -13.61 -23.20 -33.73
N PRO A 65 -13.00 -23.49 -34.89
CA PRO A 65 -13.66 -23.41 -36.19
C PRO A 65 -14.67 -24.54 -36.48
N ASP A 66 -14.51 -25.71 -35.85
CA ASP A 66 -15.40 -26.87 -35.97
C ASP A 66 -15.43 -27.72 -34.69
N ASP A 67 -16.39 -28.66 -34.61
CA ASP A 67 -16.56 -29.52 -33.44
C ASP A 67 -15.39 -30.50 -33.23
N ALA A 68 -14.64 -30.83 -34.28
CA ALA A 68 -13.46 -31.68 -34.17
C ALA A 68 -12.30 -30.94 -33.49
N ALA A 69 -12.09 -29.66 -33.81
CA ALA A 69 -11.13 -28.79 -33.16
C ALA A 69 -11.52 -28.52 -31.70
N ARG A 70 -12.83 -28.31 -31.42
CA ARG A 70 -13.33 -28.21 -30.04
C ARG A 70 -12.94 -29.43 -29.22
N GLN A 71 -13.18 -30.62 -29.76
CA GLN A 71 -12.92 -31.85 -29.03
C GLN A 71 -11.41 -32.10 -28.84
N SER A 72 -10.59 -31.79 -29.84
CA SER A 72 -9.12 -31.88 -29.74
C SER A 72 -8.56 -30.93 -28.66
N LEU A 73 -9.06 -29.69 -28.59
CA LEU A 73 -8.66 -28.70 -27.58
C LEU A 73 -9.13 -29.06 -26.17
N ALA A 74 -10.31 -29.69 -26.04
CA ALA A 74 -10.89 -30.07 -24.76
C ALA A 74 -10.31 -31.38 -24.18
N GLN A 75 -9.83 -32.31 -25.02
CA GLN A 75 -9.37 -33.63 -24.58
C GLN A 75 -8.31 -33.59 -23.47
N PRO A 76 -7.24 -32.75 -23.54
CA PRO A 76 -6.25 -32.67 -22.48
C PRO A 76 -6.83 -32.26 -21.11
N TYR A 77 -7.90 -31.46 -21.10
CA TYR A 77 -8.58 -31.05 -19.87
C TYR A 77 -9.38 -32.18 -19.26
N TYR A 78 -10.08 -32.98 -20.08
CA TYR A 78 -10.80 -34.16 -19.59
C TYR A 78 -9.87 -35.21 -19.02
N ASP A 79 -8.75 -35.48 -19.70
CA ASP A 79 -7.75 -36.45 -19.23
C ASP A 79 -7.15 -36.00 -17.90
N ARG A 80 -6.80 -34.70 -17.79
CA ARG A 80 -6.27 -34.12 -16.55
C ARG A 80 -7.32 -34.11 -15.43
N LEU A 81 -8.58 -33.79 -15.74
CA LEU A 81 -9.66 -33.81 -14.76
C LEU A 81 -9.86 -35.21 -14.17
N SER A 82 -9.92 -36.25 -15.01
CA SER A 82 -10.07 -37.62 -14.53
C SER A 82 -8.91 -38.04 -13.62
N PHE A 83 -7.67 -37.75 -14.05
CA PHE A 83 -6.47 -38.04 -13.25
C PHE A 83 -6.49 -37.35 -11.88
N GLU A 84 -6.83 -36.06 -11.83
CA GLU A 84 -6.90 -35.30 -10.58
C GLU A 84 -8.02 -35.81 -9.66
N LEU A 85 -9.21 -36.08 -10.21
CA LEU A 85 -10.35 -36.62 -9.44
C LEU A 85 -10.01 -37.98 -8.82
N ASP A 86 -9.37 -38.87 -9.56
CA ASP A 86 -8.97 -40.18 -9.07
C ASP A 86 -7.99 -40.07 -7.88
N ILE A 87 -7.03 -39.14 -7.94
CA ILE A 87 -6.08 -38.90 -6.85
C ILE A 87 -6.79 -38.27 -5.63
N ILE A 88 -7.66 -37.28 -5.84
CA ILE A 88 -8.39 -36.62 -4.75
C ILE A 88 -9.26 -37.61 -3.98
N GLU A 89 -9.91 -38.53 -4.70
CA GLU A 89 -10.71 -39.61 -4.10
C GLU A 89 -9.85 -40.62 -3.35
N GLN A 90 -8.73 -41.07 -3.94
CA GLN A 90 -7.81 -42.00 -3.28
C GLN A 90 -7.24 -41.44 -1.97
N MET A 91 -7.01 -40.12 -1.91
CA MET A 91 -6.47 -39.45 -0.74
C MET A 91 -7.53 -39.01 0.27
N GLY A 92 -8.82 -39.15 -0.05
CA GLY A 92 -9.92 -38.84 0.86
C GLY A 92 -10.17 -37.34 1.06
N PHE A 93 -9.93 -36.51 0.04
CA PHE A 93 -10.17 -35.07 0.10
C PHE A 93 -11.39 -34.52 -0.68
N PRO A 94 -12.41 -35.29 -1.12
CA PRO A 94 -13.49 -34.71 -1.90
C PRO A 94 -14.34 -33.70 -1.11
N GLY A 95 -14.69 -34.00 0.14
CA GLY A 95 -15.40 -33.06 1.01
C GLY A 95 -14.66 -31.74 1.22
N TYR A 96 -13.32 -31.76 1.30
CA TYR A 96 -12.52 -30.55 1.41
C TYR A 96 -12.67 -29.63 0.19
N PHE A 97 -12.56 -30.19 -1.02
CA PHE A 97 -12.76 -29.41 -2.25
C PHE A 97 -14.18 -28.87 -2.36
N LEU A 98 -15.20 -29.65 -1.98
CA LEU A 98 -16.59 -29.21 -1.98
C LEU A 98 -16.84 -28.05 -1.00
N ILE A 99 -16.30 -28.14 0.22
CA ILE A 99 -16.39 -27.05 1.21
C ILE A 99 -15.76 -25.77 0.66
N VAL A 100 -14.55 -25.88 0.09
CA VAL A 100 -13.84 -24.73 -0.48
C VAL A 100 -14.57 -24.12 -1.67
N ALA A 101 -15.05 -24.96 -2.60
CA ALA A 101 -15.83 -24.53 -3.75
C ALA A 101 -17.10 -23.79 -3.31
N ASP A 102 -17.79 -24.30 -2.29
CA ASP A 102 -19.08 -23.79 -1.85
C ASP A 102 -19.03 -22.33 -1.39
N PHE A 103 -18.14 -21.98 -0.44
CA PHE A 103 -18.09 -20.61 0.05
C PHE A 103 -17.46 -19.65 -0.96
N ILE A 104 -16.58 -20.11 -1.87
CA ILE A 104 -16.04 -19.29 -2.97
C ILE A 104 -17.14 -18.98 -3.99
N GLN A 105 -17.88 -20.00 -4.43
CA GLN A 105 -18.98 -19.81 -5.38
C GLN A 105 -20.09 -18.95 -4.77
N TRP A 106 -20.41 -19.15 -3.50
CA TRP A 106 -21.32 -18.28 -2.77
C TRP A 106 -20.81 -16.83 -2.77
N ALA A 107 -19.55 -16.58 -2.41
CA ALA A 107 -18.97 -15.24 -2.40
C ALA A 107 -19.06 -14.58 -3.79
N LYS A 108 -18.66 -15.30 -4.86
CA LYS A 108 -18.78 -14.83 -6.24
C LYS A 108 -20.24 -14.51 -6.62
N SER A 109 -21.21 -15.34 -6.21
CA SER A 109 -22.65 -15.10 -6.46
C SER A 109 -23.20 -13.85 -5.76
N GLN A 110 -22.58 -13.43 -4.65
CA GLN A 110 -22.93 -12.21 -3.90
C GLN A 110 -22.12 -11.00 -4.36
N ASN A 111 -21.44 -11.08 -5.50
CA ASN A 111 -20.51 -10.08 -6.03
C ASN A 111 -19.42 -9.70 -5.00
N ILE A 112 -18.94 -10.67 -4.22
CA ILE A 112 -17.77 -10.50 -3.34
C ILE A 112 -16.53 -10.92 -4.15
N PRO A 113 -15.58 -10.00 -4.40
CA PRO A 113 -14.35 -10.33 -5.10
C PRO A 113 -13.55 -11.40 -4.37
N VAL A 114 -13.17 -12.43 -5.12
CA VAL A 114 -12.26 -13.49 -4.69
C VAL A 114 -11.02 -13.44 -5.59
N GLY A 115 -9.85 -13.58 -5.00
CA GLY A 115 -8.60 -13.63 -5.75
C GLY A 115 -8.52 -14.88 -6.63
N PRO A 116 -7.69 -14.88 -7.67
CA PRO A 116 -7.64 -15.97 -8.65
C PRO A 116 -7.06 -17.30 -8.15
N GLY A 117 -6.74 -17.37 -6.85
CA GLY A 117 -6.10 -18.47 -6.16
C GLY A 117 -4.73 -18.05 -5.59
N ARG A 118 -4.28 -18.73 -4.54
CA ARG A 118 -2.94 -18.53 -3.98
C ARG A 118 -2.26 -19.87 -3.71
N GLY A 119 -0.93 -19.86 -3.86
CA GLY A 119 -0.11 -21.04 -3.58
C GLY A 119 -0.16 -22.03 -4.74
N SER A 120 -0.03 -23.31 -4.43
CA SER A 120 -0.03 -24.36 -5.46
C SER A 120 -1.44 -24.74 -5.95
N GLY A 121 -2.51 -24.31 -5.26
CA GLY A 121 -3.89 -24.65 -5.64
C GLY A 121 -4.28 -24.27 -7.07
N ALA A 122 -3.66 -23.22 -7.62
CA ALA A 122 -3.85 -22.80 -9.01
C ALA A 122 -3.37 -23.82 -10.06
N GLY A 123 -2.62 -24.86 -9.67
CA GLY A 123 -2.16 -25.94 -10.56
C GLY A 123 -3.17 -27.06 -10.82
N SER A 124 -4.37 -26.99 -10.23
CA SER A 124 -5.42 -28.01 -10.34
C SER A 124 -6.51 -27.63 -11.34
N VAL A 125 -6.78 -28.51 -12.30
CA VAL A 125 -7.94 -28.41 -13.20
C VAL A 125 -9.24 -28.59 -12.42
N VAL A 126 -9.28 -29.45 -11.40
CA VAL A 126 -10.46 -29.60 -10.52
C VAL A 126 -10.77 -28.29 -9.80
N ALA A 127 -9.75 -27.61 -9.25
CA ALA A 127 -9.93 -26.31 -8.61
C ALA A 127 -10.43 -25.24 -9.59
N TRP A 128 -9.90 -25.21 -10.81
CA TRP A 128 -10.33 -24.27 -11.85
C TRP A 128 -11.77 -24.53 -12.32
N ALA A 129 -12.13 -25.81 -12.52
CA ALA A 129 -13.47 -26.25 -12.90
C ALA A 129 -14.52 -25.89 -11.85
N LEU A 130 -14.19 -26.05 -10.56
CA LEU A 130 -15.06 -25.66 -9.44
C LEU A 130 -15.04 -24.15 -9.15
N SER A 131 -14.35 -23.35 -9.96
CA SER A 131 -14.18 -21.91 -9.77
C SER A 131 -13.52 -21.51 -8.45
N ILE A 132 -12.78 -22.44 -7.83
CA ILE A 132 -11.90 -22.17 -6.68
C ILE A 132 -10.74 -21.28 -7.13
N THR A 133 -10.17 -21.55 -8.30
CA THR A 133 -9.15 -20.73 -8.95
C THR A 133 -9.68 -20.17 -10.26
N ASP A 134 -9.09 -19.07 -10.73
CA ASP A 134 -9.50 -18.39 -11.97
C ASP A 134 -8.45 -18.45 -13.08
N LEU A 135 -7.30 -19.07 -12.80
CA LEU A 135 -6.21 -19.21 -13.77
C LEU A 135 -6.20 -20.60 -14.40
N ASP A 136 -6.11 -20.66 -15.72
CA ASP A 136 -6.06 -21.90 -16.50
C ASP A 136 -4.72 -22.64 -16.28
N PRO A 137 -4.70 -23.78 -15.57
CA PRO A 137 -3.45 -24.45 -15.22
C PRO A 137 -2.73 -25.04 -16.44
N LEU A 138 -3.45 -25.46 -17.48
CA LEU A 138 -2.86 -26.09 -18.65
C LEU A 138 -2.21 -25.05 -19.57
N LYS A 139 -2.89 -23.92 -19.81
CA LYS A 139 -2.35 -22.81 -20.60
C LYS A 139 -1.04 -22.26 -20.03
N TRP A 140 -0.93 -22.17 -18.70
CA TRP A 140 0.25 -21.59 -18.03
C TRP A 140 1.25 -22.64 -17.54
N GLY A 141 1.08 -23.92 -17.88
CA GLY A 141 2.01 -24.99 -17.51
C GLY A 141 2.13 -25.22 -16.00
N LEU A 142 1.04 -25.05 -15.26
CA LEU A 142 0.99 -25.26 -13.82
C LEU A 142 0.77 -26.75 -13.50
N LEU A 143 1.45 -27.22 -12.45
CA LEU A 143 1.51 -28.65 -12.11
C LEU A 143 0.65 -28.98 -10.90
N PHE A 144 -0.21 -30.01 -11.05
CA PHE A 144 -1.08 -30.50 -9.98
C PHE A 144 -0.29 -31.20 -8.89
N GLU A 145 0.74 -31.96 -9.26
CA GLU A 145 1.58 -32.74 -8.34
C GLU A 145 2.34 -31.86 -7.35
N ARG A 146 2.53 -30.58 -7.70
CA ARG A 146 3.11 -29.57 -6.81
C ARG A 146 2.13 -29.16 -5.71
N PHE A 147 0.82 -29.24 -5.98
CA PHE A 147 -0.25 -29.04 -5.01
C PHE A 147 -0.50 -30.29 -4.19
N LEU A 148 -0.77 -31.40 -4.86
CA LEU A 148 -1.20 -32.65 -4.25
C LEU A 148 -0.43 -33.80 -4.89
N ASN A 149 0.51 -34.35 -4.12
CA ASN A 149 1.43 -35.37 -4.61
C ASN A 149 0.86 -36.77 -4.31
N PRO A 150 0.56 -37.61 -5.32
CA PRO A 150 -0.01 -38.94 -5.11
C PRO A 150 0.94 -39.88 -4.35
N GLU A 151 2.25 -39.64 -4.43
CA GLU A 151 3.26 -40.46 -3.75
C GLU A 151 3.45 -40.06 -2.27
N ARG A 152 2.75 -39.01 -1.80
CA ARG A 152 2.82 -38.52 -0.42
C ARG A 152 1.48 -37.98 0.05
N VAL A 153 0.86 -38.69 1.01
CA VAL A 153 -0.33 -38.19 1.70
C VAL A 153 0.02 -36.99 2.57
N SER A 154 -0.36 -35.79 2.12
CA SER A 154 -0.39 -34.58 2.93
C SER A 154 -1.64 -33.78 2.66
N MET A 155 -2.13 -33.10 3.69
CA MET A 155 -3.32 -32.27 3.59
C MET A 155 -3.10 -31.13 2.58
N PRO A 156 -4.05 -30.92 1.64
CA PRO A 156 -4.05 -29.74 0.79
C PRO A 156 -4.29 -28.48 1.61
N ASP A 157 -3.72 -27.36 1.17
CA ASP A 157 -3.86 -26.06 1.80
C ASP A 157 -4.25 -25.04 0.72
N PHE A 158 -5.53 -24.65 0.68
CA PHE A 158 -6.00 -23.55 -0.14
C PHE A 158 -5.93 -22.25 0.66
N ASP A 159 -4.98 -21.39 0.30
CA ASP A 159 -4.98 -20.00 0.72
C ASP A 159 -5.92 -19.21 -0.20
N ILE A 160 -6.89 -18.48 0.36
CA ILE A 160 -7.90 -17.77 -0.43
C ILE A 160 -7.92 -16.30 -0.04
N ASP A 161 -7.81 -15.46 -1.05
CA ASP A 161 -7.83 -14.01 -0.91
C ASP A 161 -9.26 -13.50 -1.18
N PHE A 162 -9.84 -12.78 -0.22
CA PHE A 162 -11.13 -12.09 -0.33
C PHE A 162 -10.92 -10.58 -0.29
N CYS A 163 -11.87 -9.80 -0.80
CA CYS A 163 -11.84 -8.36 -0.56
C CYS A 163 -11.93 -8.07 0.95
N GLN A 164 -11.18 -7.07 1.40
CA GLN A 164 -11.06 -6.75 2.82
C GLN A 164 -12.40 -6.31 3.42
N ASP A 165 -13.21 -5.55 2.67
CA ASP A 165 -14.42 -4.90 3.16
C ASP A 165 -15.58 -5.88 3.40
N ARG A 166 -15.66 -6.96 2.61
CA ARG A 166 -16.79 -7.91 2.64
C ARG A 166 -16.40 -9.33 3.07
N ARG A 167 -15.17 -9.52 3.57
CA ARG A 167 -14.70 -10.83 4.07
C ARG A 167 -15.56 -11.38 5.20
N GLU A 168 -16.04 -10.51 6.09
CA GLU A 168 -16.87 -10.91 7.23
C GLU A 168 -18.21 -11.53 6.81
N GLU A 169 -18.75 -11.14 5.65
CA GLU A 169 -19.96 -11.76 5.09
C GLU A 169 -19.72 -13.24 4.76
N VAL A 170 -18.55 -13.57 4.19
CA VAL A 170 -18.18 -14.97 3.87
C VAL A 170 -17.97 -15.78 5.15
N ILE A 171 -17.31 -15.20 6.16
CA ILE A 171 -17.15 -15.85 7.46
C ILE A 171 -18.51 -16.13 8.09
N SER A 172 -19.43 -15.16 8.04
CA SER A 172 -20.79 -15.30 8.56
C SER A 172 -21.58 -16.38 7.83
N TYR A 173 -21.44 -16.49 6.50
CA TYR A 173 -22.02 -17.56 5.70
C TYR A 173 -21.50 -18.94 6.14
N VAL A 174 -20.18 -19.09 6.30
CA VAL A 174 -19.57 -20.35 6.74
C VAL A 174 -20.06 -20.72 8.15
N GLN A 175 -20.14 -19.76 9.07
CA GLN A 175 -20.71 -20.00 10.40
C GLN A 175 -22.18 -20.43 10.35
N GLY A 176 -22.99 -19.76 9.52
CA GLY A 176 -24.41 -20.09 9.36
C GLY A 176 -24.63 -21.48 8.76
N LYS A 177 -23.76 -21.90 7.83
CA LYS A 177 -23.87 -23.18 7.13
C LYS A 177 -23.34 -24.37 7.93
N TYR A 178 -22.16 -24.23 8.54
CA TYR A 178 -21.48 -25.32 9.24
C TYR A 178 -21.71 -25.33 10.76
N GLY A 179 -22.28 -24.26 11.32
CA GLY A 179 -22.66 -24.14 12.73
C GLY A 179 -21.74 -23.21 13.53
N HIS A 180 -22.35 -22.35 14.36
CA HIS A 180 -21.64 -21.37 15.19
C HIS A 180 -20.72 -21.98 16.27
N ASP A 181 -21.00 -23.21 16.70
CA ASP A 181 -20.22 -23.98 17.67
C ASP A 181 -19.12 -24.84 17.02
N ARG A 182 -19.13 -24.96 15.69
CA ARG A 182 -18.17 -25.77 14.91
C ARG A 182 -17.15 -24.94 14.15
N VAL A 183 -17.35 -23.62 14.07
CA VAL A 183 -16.52 -22.69 13.30
C VAL A 183 -15.91 -21.65 14.23
N ALA A 184 -14.57 -21.57 14.25
CA ALA A 184 -13.82 -20.62 15.09
C ALA A 184 -12.61 -20.03 14.36
N GLN A 185 -12.19 -18.84 14.78
CA GLN A 185 -10.90 -18.27 14.35
C GLN A 185 -9.75 -18.92 15.13
N ILE A 186 -8.54 -18.84 14.57
CA ILE A 186 -7.33 -19.32 15.25
C ILE A 186 -6.76 -18.19 16.13
N ILE A 187 -6.31 -18.47 17.36
CA ILE A 187 -5.62 -17.46 18.19
C ILE A 187 -4.20 -17.22 17.68
N THR A 188 -3.77 -15.96 17.80
CA THR A 188 -2.38 -15.54 17.67
C THR A 188 -1.92 -14.92 18.97
N PHE A 189 -0.74 -15.30 19.42
CA PHE A 189 -0.12 -14.69 20.59
C PHE A 189 0.91 -13.66 20.15
N GLY A 190 0.63 -12.39 20.41
CA GLY A 190 1.58 -11.31 20.17
C GLY A 190 2.75 -11.43 21.15
N SER A 191 3.96 -11.69 20.65
CA SER A 191 5.16 -11.68 21.49
C SER A 191 5.69 -10.27 21.69
N LEU A 192 6.34 -10.04 22.84
CA LEU A 192 6.96 -8.76 23.15
C LEU A 192 8.26 -8.60 22.36
N GLN A 193 8.19 -7.85 21.27
CA GLN A 193 9.32 -7.52 20.40
C GLN A 193 10.27 -6.51 21.06
N ALA A 194 11.55 -6.53 20.71
CA ALA A 194 12.61 -5.71 21.30
C ALA A 194 12.24 -4.24 21.54
N ARG A 195 11.75 -3.55 20.50
CA ARG A 195 11.36 -2.12 20.59
C ARG A 195 10.14 -1.89 21.48
N ALA A 196 9.18 -2.81 21.47
CA ALA A 196 7.99 -2.73 22.31
C ALA A 196 8.33 -3.01 23.78
N ALA A 197 9.21 -3.98 24.04
CA ALA A 197 9.73 -4.27 25.36
C ALA A 197 10.38 -3.03 25.99
N LEU A 198 11.28 -2.36 25.26
CA LEU A 198 11.90 -1.11 25.72
C LEU A 198 10.86 -0.02 26.02
N ARG A 199 9.87 0.18 25.15
CA ARG A 199 8.85 1.23 25.38
C ARG A 199 7.97 0.93 26.59
N ASP A 200 7.56 -0.32 26.78
CA ASP A 200 6.71 -0.71 27.90
C ASP A 200 7.49 -0.67 29.22
N VAL A 201 8.72 -1.19 29.26
CA VAL A 201 9.59 -1.12 30.44
C VAL A 201 9.93 0.33 30.77
N GLY A 202 10.28 1.15 29.77
CA GLY A 202 10.57 2.56 29.98
C GLY A 202 9.39 3.34 30.55
N ARG A 203 8.15 2.98 30.19
CA ARG A 203 6.95 3.54 30.80
C ARG A 203 6.81 3.14 32.28
N VAL A 204 7.10 1.90 32.62
CA VAL A 204 7.06 1.40 34.02
C VAL A 204 8.16 2.02 34.86
N LEU A 205 9.33 2.30 34.26
CA LEU A 205 10.42 3.04 34.88
C LEU A 205 10.20 4.57 34.89
N GLU A 206 9.02 5.04 34.45
CA GLU A 206 8.64 6.46 34.39
C GLU A 206 9.60 7.34 33.57
N MET A 207 10.29 6.75 32.58
CA MET A 207 11.20 7.47 31.71
C MET A 207 10.42 8.32 30.68
N PRO A 208 10.93 9.52 30.30
CA PRO A 208 10.30 10.34 29.27
C PRO A 208 10.14 9.61 27.94
N TYR A 209 8.94 9.62 27.35
CA TYR A 209 8.63 8.88 26.11
C TYR A 209 9.60 9.21 24.96
N GLY A 210 9.96 10.48 24.79
CA GLY A 210 10.90 10.90 23.74
C GLY A 210 12.30 10.30 23.91
N GLN A 211 12.77 10.08 25.14
CA GLN A 211 14.05 9.42 25.41
C GLN A 211 13.97 7.93 25.06
N VAL A 212 12.94 7.24 25.55
CA VAL A 212 12.74 5.80 25.32
C VAL A 212 12.52 5.50 23.83
N ASP A 213 11.78 6.35 23.12
CA ASP A 213 11.53 6.18 21.69
C ASP A 213 12.81 6.36 20.86
N ARG A 214 13.71 7.28 21.25
CA ARG A 214 15.04 7.41 20.63
C ARG A 214 15.87 6.14 20.82
N ILE A 215 15.91 5.59 22.04
CA ILE A 215 16.64 4.33 22.34
C ILE A 215 16.06 3.17 21.54
N ALA A 216 14.73 3.03 21.52
CA ALA A 216 14.05 1.97 20.78
C ALA A 216 14.32 2.05 19.26
N LYS A 217 14.42 3.26 18.70
CA LYS A 217 14.73 3.47 17.28
C LYS A 217 16.16 3.05 16.90
N LEU A 218 17.09 2.93 17.84
CA LEU A 218 18.44 2.43 17.58
C LEU A 218 18.45 0.94 17.23
N ILE A 219 17.49 0.15 17.71
CA ILE A 219 17.40 -1.27 17.36
C ILE A 219 16.99 -1.40 15.90
N PRO A 220 17.75 -2.10 15.04
CA PRO A 220 17.37 -2.33 13.65
C PRO A 220 15.98 -2.97 13.53
N ASN A 221 15.15 -2.48 12.61
CA ASN A 221 13.83 -3.04 12.37
C ASN A 221 13.88 -3.94 11.13
N ASN A 222 14.05 -5.23 11.34
CA ASN A 222 13.90 -6.23 10.27
C ASN A 222 12.63 -7.04 10.51
N PRO A 223 11.55 -6.82 9.74
CA PRO A 223 10.29 -7.55 9.90
C PRO A 223 10.40 -9.06 9.65
N ALA A 224 11.33 -9.48 8.78
CA ALA A 224 11.50 -10.88 8.41
C ALA A 224 12.31 -11.67 9.46
N ASN A 225 13.25 -11.00 10.13
CA ASN A 225 13.99 -11.56 11.25
C ASN A 225 14.17 -10.48 12.33
N PRO A 226 13.23 -10.37 13.28
CA PRO A 226 13.27 -9.34 14.31
C PRO A 226 14.58 -9.43 15.10
N THR A 227 15.35 -8.34 15.07
CA THR A 227 16.62 -8.27 15.79
C THR A 227 16.35 -8.25 17.29
N THR A 228 16.93 -9.21 18.00
CA THR A 228 16.83 -9.26 19.47
C THR A 228 17.62 -8.13 20.11
N ILE A 229 17.27 -7.74 21.34
CA ILE A 229 18.04 -6.73 22.09
C ILE A 229 19.51 -7.18 22.24
N ALA A 230 19.75 -8.47 22.43
CA ALA A 230 21.09 -9.04 22.54
C ALA A 230 21.92 -8.90 21.25
N GLU A 231 21.29 -9.06 20.08
CA GLU A 231 21.93 -8.86 18.78
C GLU A 231 22.17 -7.38 18.50
N ALA A 232 21.20 -6.53 18.81
CA ALA A 232 21.33 -5.08 18.65
C ALA A 232 22.49 -4.51 19.47
N LEU A 233 22.72 -5.02 20.69
CA LEU A 233 23.87 -4.65 21.51
C LEU A 233 25.21 -5.07 20.89
N LYS A 234 25.25 -6.11 20.06
CA LYS A 234 26.46 -6.54 19.34
C LYS A 234 26.71 -5.68 18.10
N SER A 235 25.66 -5.32 17.37
CA SER A 235 25.76 -4.59 16.10
C SER A 235 25.89 -3.07 16.29
N GLU A 236 25.16 -2.48 17.24
CA GLU A 236 25.05 -1.03 17.41
C GLU A 236 25.96 -0.50 18.53
N ALA A 237 26.93 0.34 18.17
CA ALA A 237 27.84 0.96 19.15
C ALA A 237 27.12 2.00 20.04
N SER A 238 26.23 2.80 19.47
CA SER A 238 25.51 3.86 20.20
C SER A 238 24.62 3.31 21.32
N LEU A 239 24.01 2.12 21.13
CA LEU A 239 23.20 1.48 22.17
C LEU A 239 24.07 1.01 23.36
N ARG A 240 25.31 0.57 23.09
CA ARG A 240 26.26 0.18 24.14
C ARG A 240 26.78 1.39 24.92
N GLU A 241 27.02 2.49 24.24
CA GLU A 241 27.47 3.75 24.83
C GLU A 241 26.40 4.30 25.79
N GLN A 242 25.15 4.44 25.33
CA GLN A 242 24.05 4.90 26.19
C GLN A 242 23.80 3.98 27.39
N LYS A 243 23.99 2.66 27.22
CA LYS A 243 23.93 1.70 28.33
C LYS A 243 25.04 1.91 29.36
N ALA A 244 26.21 2.35 28.93
CA ALA A 244 27.37 2.56 29.82
C ALA A 244 27.33 3.92 30.51
N GLU A 245 26.76 4.93 29.86
CA GLU A 245 26.67 6.30 30.36
C GLU A 245 25.51 6.52 31.34
N ASP A 246 24.37 5.85 31.13
CA ASP A 246 23.14 6.06 31.90
C ASP A 246 22.67 4.77 32.59
N GLU A 247 22.67 4.78 33.93
CA GLU A 247 22.25 3.65 34.76
C GLU A 247 20.77 3.30 34.56
N GLN A 248 19.89 4.29 34.33
CA GLN A 248 18.48 4.02 34.04
C GLN A 248 18.31 3.32 32.69
N VAL A 249 19.14 3.64 31.71
CA VAL A 249 19.16 2.94 30.41
C VAL A 249 19.71 1.53 30.57
N ALA A 250 20.68 1.31 31.46
CA ALA A 250 21.18 -0.01 31.77
C ALA A 250 20.10 -0.93 32.39
N ASP A 251 19.32 -0.40 33.33
CA ASP A 251 18.19 -1.11 33.93
C ASP A 251 17.08 -1.38 32.91
N LEU A 252 16.72 -0.37 32.11
CA LEU A 252 15.78 -0.49 31.00
C LEU A 252 16.13 -1.66 30.09
N ILE A 253 17.37 -1.72 29.61
CA ILE A 253 17.83 -2.77 28.69
C ILE A 253 17.83 -4.14 29.38
N THR A 254 18.32 -4.20 30.63
CA THR A 254 18.45 -5.47 31.37
C THR A 254 17.09 -6.10 31.67
N VAL A 255 16.11 -5.30 32.08
CA VAL A 255 14.74 -5.77 32.31
C VAL A 255 14.06 -6.12 30.99
N SER A 256 14.24 -5.29 29.95
CA SER A 256 13.66 -5.56 28.63
C SER A 256 14.15 -6.87 28.01
N MET A 257 15.43 -7.24 28.18
CA MET A 257 15.98 -8.51 27.72
C MET A 257 15.34 -9.74 28.39
N LYS A 258 14.86 -9.62 29.64
CA LYS A 258 14.16 -10.71 30.34
C LYS A 258 12.71 -10.88 29.90
N LEU A 259 12.10 -9.80 29.41
CA LEU A 259 10.69 -9.77 28.99
C LEU A 259 10.53 -9.97 27.49
N GLU A 260 11.58 -9.75 26.70
CA GLU A 260 11.63 -10.03 25.27
C GLU A 260 11.20 -11.48 24.98
N GLY A 261 10.30 -11.65 24.01
CA GLY A 261 9.81 -12.97 23.58
C GLY A 261 8.65 -13.53 24.41
N LEU A 262 8.32 -12.94 25.57
CA LEU A 262 7.11 -13.32 26.32
C LEU A 262 5.83 -12.95 25.57
N TYR A 263 4.75 -13.69 25.81
CA TYR A 263 3.44 -13.35 25.24
C TYR A 263 2.81 -12.16 25.96
N ARG A 264 2.30 -11.20 25.19
CA ARG A 264 1.72 -9.95 25.70
C ARG A 264 0.19 -10.00 25.76
N HIS A 265 -0.43 -10.44 24.67
CA HIS A 265 -1.89 -10.46 24.54
C HIS A 265 -2.32 -11.56 23.58
N ALA A 266 -3.56 -12.01 23.77
CA ALA A 266 -4.28 -12.85 22.83
C ALA A 266 -4.90 -11.96 21.75
N SER A 267 -4.64 -12.29 20.49
CA SER A 267 -5.26 -11.68 19.31
C SER A 267 -5.87 -12.77 18.45
N THR A 268 -6.78 -12.41 17.56
CA THR A 268 -7.26 -13.31 16.51
C THR A 268 -6.25 -13.37 15.36
N HIS A 269 -6.08 -14.55 14.76
CA HIS A 269 -5.30 -14.70 13.54
C HIS A 269 -6.02 -13.95 12.43
N ALA A 270 -5.26 -13.13 11.70
CA ALA A 270 -5.85 -12.26 10.69
C ALA A 270 -6.61 -13.04 9.63
N ALA A 271 -6.24 -14.29 9.32
CA ALA A 271 -6.85 -15.08 8.25
C ALA A 271 -7.38 -16.46 8.66
N GLY A 272 -6.98 -16.98 9.82
CA GLY A 272 -7.05 -18.41 10.09
C GLY A 272 -8.40 -18.81 10.66
N LEU A 273 -9.10 -19.69 9.96
CA LEU A 273 -10.39 -20.25 10.34
C LEU A 273 -10.27 -21.77 10.49
N VAL A 274 -10.99 -22.36 11.43
CA VAL A 274 -11.14 -23.82 11.54
C VAL A 274 -12.61 -24.20 11.47
N ILE A 275 -12.88 -25.35 10.84
CA ILE A 275 -14.20 -25.95 10.72
C ILE A 275 -14.11 -27.37 11.29
N GLY A 276 -14.89 -27.67 12.33
CA GLY A 276 -14.98 -28.99 12.96
C GLY A 276 -16.14 -29.83 12.43
N ASP A 277 -16.03 -31.15 12.57
CA ASP A 277 -17.14 -32.10 12.31
C ASP A 277 -18.21 -32.09 13.42
N ARG A 278 -17.82 -31.62 14.61
CA ARG A 278 -18.61 -31.56 15.85
C ARG A 278 -18.28 -30.27 16.62
N PRO A 279 -18.96 -29.97 17.75
CA PRO A 279 -18.68 -28.78 18.54
C PRO A 279 -17.20 -28.67 18.92
N LEU A 280 -16.57 -27.53 18.64
CA LEU A 280 -15.12 -27.35 18.80
C LEU A 280 -14.66 -27.47 20.25
N ALA A 281 -15.54 -27.19 21.22
CA ALA A 281 -15.25 -27.33 22.65
C ALA A 281 -14.94 -28.79 23.07
N GLU A 282 -15.34 -29.78 22.29
CA GLU A 282 -14.99 -31.19 22.51
C GLU A 282 -13.57 -31.54 22.03
N LEU A 283 -12.98 -30.68 21.18
CA LEU A 283 -11.68 -30.92 20.53
C LEU A 283 -10.60 -30.00 21.10
N VAL A 284 -10.89 -28.70 21.22
CA VAL A 284 -9.94 -27.66 21.62
C VAL A 284 -10.59 -26.64 22.56
N PRO A 285 -9.82 -26.09 23.52
CA PRO A 285 -10.31 -24.98 24.34
C PRO A 285 -10.56 -23.74 23.49
N LEU A 286 -11.60 -22.98 23.83
CA LEU A 286 -12.02 -21.77 23.13
C LEU A 286 -11.80 -20.51 24.00
N TYR A 287 -11.60 -19.39 23.33
CA TYR A 287 -11.50 -18.04 23.85
C TYR A 287 -12.55 -17.18 23.10
N ARG A 288 -13.17 -16.22 23.79
CA ARG A 288 -14.07 -15.26 23.16
C ARG A 288 -13.60 -13.86 23.52
N ASP A 289 -13.32 -13.06 22.50
CA ASP A 289 -13.08 -11.64 22.69
C ASP A 289 -14.42 -10.96 23.01
N PRO A 290 -14.54 -10.14 24.07
CA PRO A 290 -15.77 -9.40 24.37
C PRO A 290 -16.28 -8.52 23.22
N ARG A 291 -15.42 -8.15 22.28
CA ARG A 291 -15.77 -7.32 21.10
C ARG A 291 -16.22 -8.13 19.89
N SER A 292 -16.16 -9.46 19.95
CA SER A 292 -16.50 -10.35 18.83
C SER A 292 -17.46 -11.46 19.28
N ASP A 293 -18.42 -11.77 18.41
CA ASP A 293 -19.33 -12.89 18.62
C ASP A 293 -18.73 -14.23 18.23
N MET A 294 -17.62 -14.22 17.48
CA MET A 294 -16.97 -15.42 16.97
C MET A 294 -16.02 -16.04 18.01
N PRO A 295 -16.11 -17.36 18.26
CA PRO A 295 -15.14 -18.05 19.10
C PRO A 295 -13.77 -18.11 18.43
N VAL A 296 -12.73 -18.21 19.26
CA VAL A 296 -11.33 -18.30 18.87
C VAL A 296 -10.71 -19.54 19.54
N THR A 297 -9.93 -20.35 18.84
CA THR A 297 -9.25 -21.50 19.45
C THR A 297 -8.13 -21.03 20.36
N GLN A 298 -7.95 -21.56 21.58
CA GLN A 298 -6.79 -21.21 22.41
C GLN A 298 -5.48 -21.87 21.93
N PHE A 299 -5.58 -22.86 21.05
CA PHE A 299 -4.43 -23.39 20.33
C PHE A 299 -4.09 -22.48 19.16
N ASN A 300 -2.81 -22.10 19.09
CA ASN A 300 -2.27 -21.41 17.92
C ASN A 300 -2.23 -22.36 16.70
N MET A 301 -1.89 -21.80 15.54
CA MET A 301 -1.85 -22.52 14.26
C MET A 301 -1.11 -23.88 14.33
N LYS A 302 0.03 -23.95 15.02
CA LYS A 302 0.83 -25.18 15.10
C LYS A 302 0.14 -26.29 15.88
N TRP A 303 -0.62 -25.94 16.91
CA TRP A 303 -1.27 -26.90 17.80
C TRP A 303 -2.68 -27.27 17.33
N VAL A 304 -3.36 -26.37 16.61
CA VAL A 304 -4.71 -26.63 16.07
C VAL A 304 -4.68 -27.71 14.98
N GLU A 305 -3.70 -27.68 14.07
CA GLU A 305 -3.50 -28.73 13.06
C GLU A 305 -3.19 -30.08 13.71
N LYS A 306 -2.35 -30.08 14.75
CA LYS A 306 -2.01 -31.29 15.52
C LYS A 306 -3.20 -31.84 16.33
N ALA A 307 -4.16 -30.99 16.66
CA ALA A 307 -5.43 -31.40 17.27
C ALA A 307 -6.40 -32.05 16.26
N GLY A 308 -6.00 -32.13 14.97
CA GLY A 308 -6.77 -32.75 13.90
C GLY A 308 -7.73 -31.79 13.21
N LEU A 309 -7.72 -30.50 13.52
CA LEU A 309 -8.59 -29.53 12.85
C LEU A 309 -7.99 -29.04 11.54
N VAL A 310 -8.83 -28.92 10.51
CA VAL A 310 -8.45 -28.36 9.22
C VAL A 310 -8.52 -26.85 9.29
N LYS A 311 -7.44 -26.19 8.86
CA LYS A 311 -7.40 -24.75 8.73
C LYS A 311 -7.84 -24.31 7.32
N PHE A 312 -8.44 -23.14 7.27
CA PHE A 312 -8.73 -22.41 6.05
C PHE A 312 -8.25 -20.97 6.25
N ASP A 313 -7.46 -20.46 5.30
CA ASP A 313 -6.91 -19.12 5.39
C ASP A 313 -7.72 -18.15 4.52
N PHE A 314 -8.53 -17.32 5.19
CA PHE A 314 -9.38 -16.27 4.62
C PHE A 314 -8.63 -14.94 4.71
N LEU A 315 -7.81 -14.62 3.71
CA LEU A 315 -7.04 -13.38 3.72
C LEU A 315 -7.90 -12.21 3.22
N GLY A 316 -7.80 -11.06 3.89
CA GLY A 316 -8.34 -9.81 3.37
C GLY A 316 -7.29 -9.14 2.50
N LEU A 317 -7.43 -9.21 1.18
CA LEU A 317 -6.53 -8.56 0.24
C LEU A 317 -7.10 -7.21 -0.18
N LYS A 318 -6.43 -6.15 0.27
CA LYS A 318 -6.76 -4.76 -0.03
C LYS A 318 -6.94 -4.50 -1.54
N THR A 319 -6.08 -5.09 -2.36
CA THR A 319 -6.08 -4.93 -3.82
C THR A 319 -7.40 -5.36 -4.46
N LEU A 320 -8.03 -6.43 -3.97
CA LEU A 320 -9.31 -6.89 -4.51
C LEU A 320 -10.43 -5.87 -4.24
N THR A 321 -10.38 -5.18 -3.10
CA THR A 321 -11.28 -4.07 -2.82
C THR A 321 -11.03 -2.87 -3.76
N VAL A 322 -9.77 -2.56 -4.08
CA VAL A 322 -9.44 -1.51 -5.07
C VAL A 322 -10.01 -1.85 -6.43
N LEU A 323 -9.81 -3.09 -6.89
CA LEU A 323 -10.34 -3.57 -8.18
C LEU A 323 -11.86 -3.43 -8.22
N GLN A 324 -12.58 -3.93 -7.20
CA GLN A 324 -14.04 -3.84 -7.16
C GLN A 324 -14.54 -2.40 -7.13
N ARG A 325 -13.97 -1.53 -6.28
CA ARG A 325 -14.39 -0.12 -6.23
C ARG A 325 -14.12 0.60 -7.55
N THR A 326 -13.03 0.25 -8.23
CA THR A 326 -12.72 0.78 -9.56
C THR A 326 -13.80 0.36 -10.56
N VAL A 327 -14.17 -0.93 -10.60
CA VAL A 327 -15.26 -1.44 -11.43
C VAL A 327 -16.59 -0.76 -11.08
N ASP A 328 -16.90 -0.55 -9.80
CA ASP A 328 -18.11 0.15 -9.37
C ASP A 328 -18.14 1.61 -9.85
N PHE A 329 -17.00 2.31 -9.85
CA PHE A 329 -16.89 3.66 -10.39
C PHE A 329 -17.04 3.70 -11.91
N ILE A 330 -16.47 2.73 -12.62
CA ILE A 330 -16.62 2.60 -14.08
C ILE A 330 -18.08 2.27 -14.45
N ALA A 331 -18.73 1.40 -13.68
CA ALA A 331 -20.13 1.03 -13.83
C ALA A 331 -21.07 2.23 -13.71
N ARG A 332 -20.78 3.18 -12.79
CA ARG A 332 -21.54 4.43 -12.64
C ARG A 332 -21.44 5.34 -13.87
N ARG A 333 -20.40 5.19 -14.70
CA ARG A 333 -20.26 5.91 -15.98
C ARG A 333 -20.95 5.20 -17.15
N GLY A 334 -21.60 4.07 -16.91
CA GLY A 334 -22.33 3.30 -17.92
C GLY A 334 -21.52 2.20 -18.61
N THR A 335 -20.25 2.00 -18.24
CA THR A 335 -19.41 0.92 -18.78
C THR A 335 -19.34 -0.23 -17.79
N GLN A 336 -19.70 -1.44 -18.20
CA GLN A 336 -19.56 -2.64 -17.38
C GLN A 336 -18.28 -3.38 -17.76
N ILE A 337 -17.47 -3.76 -16.76
CA ILE A 337 -16.22 -4.51 -16.96
C ILE A 337 -16.28 -5.75 -16.06
N ASP A 338 -16.08 -6.92 -16.65
CA ASP A 338 -15.80 -8.14 -15.91
C ASP A 338 -14.27 -8.33 -15.81
N LEU A 339 -13.75 -8.40 -14.60
CA LEU A 339 -12.32 -8.60 -14.34
C LEU A 339 -11.81 -9.94 -14.88
N ALA A 340 -12.69 -10.94 -15.02
CA ALA A 340 -12.34 -12.26 -15.53
C ALA A 340 -12.12 -12.29 -17.05
N ASP A 341 -12.67 -11.31 -17.78
CA ASP A 341 -12.65 -11.26 -19.25
C ASP A 341 -11.67 -10.21 -19.80
N ILE A 342 -10.83 -9.62 -18.95
CA ILE A 342 -9.82 -8.64 -19.38
C ILE A 342 -8.80 -9.33 -20.31
N PRO A 343 -8.53 -8.77 -21.51
CA PRO A 343 -7.53 -9.31 -22.42
C PRO A 343 -6.12 -9.19 -21.81
N LEU A 344 -5.29 -10.22 -21.94
CA LEU A 344 -3.95 -10.26 -21.33
C LEU A 344 -2.84 -9.69 -22.23
N ASP A 345 -3.19 -9.15 -23.39
CA ASP A 345 -2.31 -8.62 -24.43
C ASP A 345 -2.54 -7.11 -24.71
N ASP A 346 -3.20 -6.39 -23.79
CA ASP A 346 -3.45 -4.95 -23.94
C ASP A 346 -2.16 -4.12 -24.00
N LYS A 347 -1.98 -3.40 -25.11
CA LYS A 347 -0.77 -2.61 -25.39
C LYS A 347 -0.58 -1.45 -24.42
N ALA A 348 -1.66 -0.73 -24.09
CA ALA A 348 -1.59 0.43 -23.21
C ALA A 348 -1.07 0.03 -21.81
N THR A 349 -1.50 -1.14 -21.33
CA THR A 349 -1.02 -1.73 -20.08
C THR A 349 0.49 -2.00 -20.11
N TYR A 350 0.99 -2.66 -21.15
CA TYR A 350 2.42 -2.98 -21.26
C TYR A 350 3.31 -1.77 -21.52
N GLU A 351 2.82 -0.77 -22.26
CA GLU A 351 3.52 0.51 -22.44
C GLU A 351 3.66 1.26 -21.12
N MET A 352 2.59 1.33 -20.32
CA MET A 352 2.63 1.92 -18.97
C MET A 352 3.62 1.19 -18.05
N LEU A 353 3.59 -0.15 -18.04
CA LEU A 353 4.53 -0.97 -17.26
C LEU A 353 5.98 -0.74 -17.72
N SER A 354 6.21 -0.68 -19.04
CA SER A 354 7.52 -0.43 -19.64
C SER A 354 8.07 0.97 -19.31
N ASN A 355 7.20 1.95 -19.09
CA ASN A 355 7.59 3.28 -18.63
C ASN A 355 7.90 3.33 -17.12
N GLY A 356 7.67 2.23 -16.38
CA GLY A 356 7.82 2.18 -14.93
C GLY A 356 6.73 2.94 -14.17
N ASP A 357 5.61 3.23 -14.83
CA ASP A 357 4.47 3.95 -14.26
C ASP A 357 3.56 3.02 -13.43
N THR A 358 4.12 2.49 -12.33
CA THR A 358 3.48 1.45 -11.52
C THR A 358 3.03 1.90 -10.14
N VAL A 359 2.87 3.21 -9.92
CA VAL A 359 2.24 3.73 -8.70
C VAL A 359 0.85 3.12 -8.53
N GLY A 360 0.58 2.46 -7.40
CA GLY A 360 -0.68 1.77 -7.10
C GLY A 360 -0.85 0.39 -7.76
N VAL A 361 0.09 -0.04 -8.61
CA VAL A 361 0.03 -1.36 -9.28
C VAL A 361 0.56 -2.43 -8.33
N PHE A 362 -0.28 -3.42 -8.03
CA PHE A 362 0.00 -4.42 -7.01
C PHE A 362 1.31 -5.17 -7.25
N GLN A 363 2.11 -5.34 -6.18
CA GLN A 363 3.47 -5.91 -6.15
C GLN A 363 4.57 -5.19 -6.97
N LEU A 364 4.19 -4.27 -7.87
CA LEU A 364 5.10 -3.65 -8.81
C LEU A 364 5.49 -2.20 -8.44
N GLU A 365 5.12 -1.72 -7.25
CA GLU A 365 5.23 -0.30 -6.88
C GLU A 365 6.65 0.16 -6.49
N SER A 366 7.51 -0.74 -6.02
CA SER A 366 8.79 -0.35 -5.41
C SER A 366 9.74 0.29 -6.43
N SER A 367 10.57 1.25 -6.00
CA SER A 367 11.45 1.99 -6.92
C SER A 367 12.38 1.09 -7.72
N GLY A 368 13.04 0.13 -7.07
CA GLY A 368 13.90 -0.80 -7.79
C GLY A 368 13.13 -1.78 -8.68
N MET A 369 11.85 -2.06 -8.41
CA MET A 369 11.01 -2.84 -9.33
C MET A 369 10.66 -2.03 -10.59
N ARG A 370 10.37 -0.73 -10.43
CA ARG A 370 10.17 0.18 -11.57
C ARG A 370 11.39 0.24 -12.47
N ASP A 371 12.59 0.25 -11.89
CA ASP A 371 13.85 0.22 -12.65
C ASP A 371 13.97 -1.07 -13.48
N VAL A 372 13.60 -2.22 -12.88
CA VAL A 372 13.59 -3.52 -13.58
C VAL A 372 12.59 -3.52 -14.72
N LEU A 373 11.38 -3.00 -14.51
CA LEU A 373 10.34 -2.93 -15.55
C LEU A 373 10.76 -2.04 -16.72
N ARG A 374 11.41 -0.90 -16.46
CA ARG A 374 11.95 -0.01 -17.51
C ARG A 374 13.03 -0.67 -18.36
N GLY A 375 13.88 -1.49 -17.75
CA GLY A 375 14.89 -2.28 -18.47
C GLY A 375 14.29 -3.47 -19.23
N LEU A 376 13.34 -4.17 -18.60
CA LEU A 376 12.72 -5.36 -19.17
C LEU A 376 11.80 -5.06 -20.34
N ARG A 377 11.03 -3.96 -20.27
CA ARG A 377 9.95 -3.61 -21.20
C ARG A 377 9.02 -4.81 -21.42
N PRO A 378 8.24 -5.21 -20.40
CA PRO A 378 7.36 -6.36 -20.50
C PRO A 378 6.34 -6.15 -21.63
N ASP A 379 6.11 -7.18 -22.45
CA ASP A 379 5.21 -7.16 -23.61
C ASP A 379 4.23 -8.35 -23.63
N ARG A 380 4.30 -9.21 -22.61
CA ARG A 380 3.45 -10.39 -22.43
C ARG A 380 3.27 -10.73 -20.94
N PHE A 381 2.29 -11.56 -20.64
CA PHE A 381 1.89 -11.87 -19.27
C PHE A 381 2.98 -12.65 -18.51
N GLU A 382 3.69 -13.55 -19.20
CA GLU A 382 4.76 -14.38 -18.64
C GLU A 382 5.91 -13.55 -18.06
N ASP A 383 6.15 -12.36 -18.61
CA ASP A 383 7.18 -11.46 -18.10
C ASP A 383 6.81 -10.90 -16.72
N ILE A 384 5.51 -10.64 -16.48
CA ILE A 384 5.01 -10.20 -15.18
C ILE A 384 5.19 -11.33 -14.16
N ILE A 385 4.86 -12.57 -14.54
CA ILE A 385 5.08 -13.76 -13.71
C ILE A 385 6.57 -13.88 -13.34
N ALA A 386 7.47 -13.72 -14.31
CA ALA A 386 8.91 -13.84 -14.11
C ALA A 386 9.46 -12.73 -13.21
N VAL A 387 9.04 -11.48 -13.39
CA VAL A 387 9.47 -10.34 -12.57
C VAL A 387 9.06 -10.50 -11.10
N VAL A 388 7.82 -10.92 -10.86
CA VAL A 388 7.30 -11.21 -9.51
C VAL A 388 8.09 -12.36 -8.85
N ALA A 389 8.56 -13.33 -9.62
CA ALA A 389 9.41 -14.41 -9.13
C ALA A 389 10.84 -13.94 -8.83
N LEU A 390 11.47 -13.20 -9.74
CA LEU A 390 12.90 -12.85 -9.72
C LEU A 390 13.27 -11.71 -8.76
N TYR A 391 12.37 -10.77 -8.48
CA TYR A 391 12.68 -9.57 -7.69
C TYR A 391 12.77 -9.85 -6.18
N ARG A 392 13.77 -10.65 -5.77
CA ARG A 392 14.06 -11.05 -4.39
C ARG A 392 15.56 -11.15 -4.14
N PRO A 393 16.04 -10.96 -2.89
CA PRO A 393 17.44 -11.18 -2.56
C PRO A 393 17.91 -12.59 -2.97
N GLY A 394 18.95 -12.67 -3.80
CA GLY A 394 19.40 -13.91 -4.46
C GLY A 394 19.16 -13.88 -5.97
N PRO A 395 17.95 -14.21 -6.47
CA PRO A 395 17.65 -14.28 -7.90
C PRO A 395 17.66 -12.91 -8.62
N MET A 396 17.74 -11.79 -7.91
CA MET A 396 17.86 -10.45 -8.53
C MET A 396 19.06 -10.31 -9.47
N GLU A 397 20.14 -11.07 -9.28
CA GLU A 397 21.31 -11.05 -10.16
C GLU A 397 20.94 -11.56 -11.57
N ASN A 398 20.05 -12.56 -11.66
CA ASN A 398 19.61 -13.16 -12.91
C ASN A 398 18.69 -12.24 -13.73
N ILE A 399 18.16 -11.15 -13.15
CA ILE A 399 17.30 -10.20 -13.87
C ILE A 399 18.08 -9.58 -15.04
N LYS A 400 19.37 -9.27 -14.85
CA LYS A 400 20.19 -8.69 -15.93
C LYS A 400 20.31 -9.63 -17.11
N ASP A 401 20.57 -10.90 -16.85
CA ASP A 401 20.68 -11.93 -17.89
C ASP A 401 19.33 -12.17 -18.55
N TYR A 402 18.23 -12.16 -17.79
CA TYR A 402 16.88 -12.29 -18.32
C TYR A 402 16.54 -11.15 -19.30
N VAL A 403 16.83 -9.90 -18.91
CA VAL A 403 16.64 -8.72 -19.77
C VAL A 403 17.54 -8.79 -21.00
N ALA A 404 18.80 -9.16 -20.87
CA ALA A 404 19.74 -9.27 -21.98
C ALA A 404 19.28 -10.32 -23.00
N ARG A 405 18.91 -11.52 -22.54
CA ARG A 405 18.44 -12.62 -23.40
C ARG A 405 17.08 -12.34 -24.05
N LYS A 406 16.22 -11.56 -23.38
CA LYS A 406 14.95 -11.11 -23.97
C LYS A 406 15.19 -10.21 -25.18
N HIS A 407 16.07 -9.22 -25.05
CA HIS A 407 16.35 -8.25 -26.12
C HIS A 407 17.28 -8.79 -27.21
N ASP A 408 18.13 -9.77 -26.88
CA ASP A 408 19.04 -10.43 -27.82
C ASP A 408 18.92 -11.96 -27.76
N PRO A 409 18.12 -12.56 -28.66
CA PRO A 409 17.93 -14.01 -28.74
C PRO A 409 19.22 -14.81 -28.96
N SER A 410 20.30 -14.19 -29.46
CA SER A 410 21.57 -14.88 -29.70
C SER A 410 22.30 -15.28 -28.40
N GLN A 411 21.91 -14.68 -27.27
CA GLN A 411 22.47 -14.96 -25.94
C GLN A 411 21.75 -16.10 -25.21
N ILE A 412 20.66 -16.62 -25.78
CA ILE A 412 19.90 -17.72 -25.18
C ILE A 412 20.74 -19.00 -25.23
N THR A 413 21.02 -19.53 -24.04
CA THR A 413 21.77 -20.78 -23.87
C THR A 413 20.93 -21.75 -23.04
N TYR A 414 20.80 -22.98 -23.55
CA TYR A 414 20.14 -24.07 -22.85
C TYR A 414 21.19 -25.07 -22.36
N MET A 415 20.97 -25.66 -21.18
CA MET A 415 21.88 -26.68 -20.63
C MET A 415 21.88 -27.95 -21.50
N HIS A 416 20.74 -28.25 -22.14
CA HIS A 416 20.56 -29.37 -23.05
C HIS A 416 19.40 -29.06 -24.03
N PRO A 417 19.46 -29.49 -25.31
CA PRO A 417 18.38 -29.27 -26.29
C PRO A 417 16.99 -29.72 -25.80
N ASN A 418 16.89 -30.86 -25.13
CA ASN A 418 15.61 -31.35 -24.59
C ASN A 418 14.98 -30.44 -23.53
N LEU A 419 15.72 -29.49 -22.95
CA LEU A 419 15.18 -28.51 -21.99
C LEU A 419 14.61 -27.26 -22.66
N GLU A 420 14.80 -27.07 -23.96
CA GLU A 420 14.25 -25.93 -24.69
C GLU A 420 12.73 -25.77 -24.47
N PRO A 421 11.88 -26.81 -24.59
CA PRO A 421 10.44 -26.66 -24.36
C PRO A 421 10.06 -26.22 -22.94
N VAL A 422 10.91 -26.50 -21.96
CA VAL A 422 10.68 -26.18 -20.53
C VAL A 422 11.17 -24.77 -20.19
N LEU A 423 12.26 -24.33 -20.82
CA LEU A 423 12.96 -23.08 -20.49
C LEU A 423 12.76 -21.98 -21.55
N ALA A 424 12.08 -22.26 -22.66
CA ALA A 424 11.82 -21.28 -23.72
C ALA A 424 11.06 -20.05 -23.19
N GLU A 425 10.06 -20.27 -22.33
CA GLU A 425 9.30 -19.19 -21.69
C GLU A 425 10.21 -18.22 -20.91
N THR A 426 11.30 -18.72 -20.33
CA THR A 426 12.21 -17.97 -19.45
C THR A 426 13.59 -17.76 -20.08
N TYR A 427 13.69 -17.83 -21.40
CA TYR A 427 14.91 -17.56 -22.17
C TYR A 427 16.13 -18.39 -21.71
N GLY A 428 15.90 -19.66 -21.36
CA GLY A 428 16.95 -20.58 -20.90
C GLY A 428 17.36 -20.40 -19.42
N ILE A 429 16.75 -19.47 -18.68
CA ILE A 429 17.01 -19.25 -17.25
C ILE A 429 16.00 -20.04 -16.42
N MET A 430 16.47 -20.83 -15.46
CA MET A 430 15.57 -21.58 -14.57
C MET A 430 15.07 -20.67 -13.44
N ILE A 431 13.76 -20.39 -13.42
CA ILE A 431 13.12 -19.47 -12.46
C ILE A 431 12.16 -20.23 -11.55
N TYR A 432 11.44 -21.21 -12.10
CA TYR A 432 10.32 -21.85 -11.42
C TYR A 432 10.63 -23.24 -10.86
N GLN A 433 9.98 -23.61 -9.77
CA GLN A 433 10.02 -24.96 -9.20
C GLN A 433 9.36 -25.99 -10.13
N GLU A 434 8.35 -25.58 -10.88
CA GLU A 434 7.69 -26.38 -11.90
C GLU A 434 8.64 -26.71 -13.07
N GLN A 435 9.54 -25.79 -13.44
CA GLN A 435 10.59 -26.05 -14.43
C GLN A 435 11.62 -27.08 -13.94
N VAL A 436 12.00 -27.05 -12.66
CA VAL A 436 12.86 -28.07 -12.05
C VAL A 436 12.22 -29.45 -12.16
N GLN A 437 10.92 -29.55 -11.87
CA GLN A 437 10.19 -30.81 -11.94
C GLN A 437 10.07 -31.33 -13.38
N GLN A 438 9.73 -30.44 -14.32
CA GLN A 438 9.67 -30.78 -15.74
C GLN A 438 11.04 -31.18 -16.30
N ALA A 439 12.12 -30.50 -15.90
CA ALA A 439 13.49 -30.85 -16.28
C ALA A 439 13.87 -32.25 -15.78
N ALA A 440 13.54 -32.60 -14.53
CA ALA A 440 13.77 -33.95 -13.98
C ALA A 440 12.98 -35.03 -14.72
N ARG A 441 11.72 -34.75 -15.10
CA ARG A 441 10.91 -35.66 -15.91
C ARG A 441 11.51 -35.86 -17.31
N VAL A 442 11.85 -34.79 -18.01
CA VAL A 442 12.32 -34.84 -19.40
C VAL A 442 13.72 -35.45 -19.50
N LEU A 443 14.62 -35.10 -18.58
CA LEU A 443 16.00 -35.58 -18.62
C LEU A 443 16.18 -36.94 -17.97
N ALA A 444 15.58 -37.18 -16.80
CA ALA A 444 15.85 -38.38 -16.01
C ALA A 444 14.66 -39.35 -15.92
N GLY A 445 13.54 -39.07 -16.60
CA GLY A 445 12.38 -39.97 -16.63
C GLY A 445 11.62 -40.05 -15.30
N TYR A 446 11.74 -39.05 -14.44
CA TYR A 446 10.99 -38.98 -13.18
C TYR A 446 9.48 -38.94 -13.42
N THR A 447 8.69 -39.55 -12.52
CA THR A 447 7.28 -39.18 -12.36
C THR A 447 7.20 -37.75 -11.82
N LEU A 448 6.10 -37.05 -12.08
CA LEU A 448 5.92 -35.69 -11.54
C LEU A 448 5.85 -35.68 -10.00
N GLY A 449 5.34 -36.76 -9.38
CA GLY A 449 5.36 -36.96 -7.93
C GLY A 449 6.78 -37.10 -7.37
N ALA A 450 7.61 -37.95 -7.97
CA ALA A 450 9.01 -38.09 -7.58
C ALA A 450 9.81 -36.79 -7.80
N ALA A 451 9.46 -36.02 -8.84
CA ALA A 451 10.11 -34.75 -9.11
C ALA A 451 9.82 -33.68 -8.02
N ASP A 452 8.64 -33.68 -7.39
CA ASP A 452 8.39 -32.81 -6.21
C ASP A 452 9.25 -33.23 -5.02
N ILE A 453 9.49 -34.54 -4.83
CA ILE A 453 10.38 -35.05 -3.77
C ILE A 453 11.81 -34.54 -3.97
N LEU A 454 12.33 -34.62 -5.20
CA LEU A 454 13.63 -34.06 -5.58
C LEU A 454 13.73 -32.57 -5.22
N ARG A 455 12.73 -31.78 -5.63
CA ARG A 455 12.69 -30.34 -5.33
C ARG A 455 12.67 -30.05 -3.82
N ARG A 456 11.96 -30.85 -3.02
CA ARG A 456 11.96 -30.69 -1.55
C ARG A 456 13.33 -30.99 -0.94
N ALA A 457 13.98 -32.06 -1.39
CA ALA A 457 15.32 -32.42 -0.94
C ALA A 457 16.32 -31.28 -1.20
N MET A 458 16.24 -30.68 -2.41
CA MET A 458 17.04 -29.51 -2.78
C MET A 458 16.76 -28.30 -1.87
N GLY A 459 15.49 -28.02 -1.57
CA GLY A 459 15.10 -26.91 -0.70
C GLY A 459 15.56 -27.07 0.76
N LYS A 460 15.50 -28.29 1.31
CA LYS A 460 15.93 -28.58 2.69
C LYS A 460 17.45 -28.75 2.85
N LYS A 461 18.19 -28.95 1.75
CA LYS A 461 19.64 -29.16 1.71
C LYS A 461 20.09 -30.33 2.62
N ILE A 462 19.30 -31.39 2.70
CA ILE A 462 19.66 -32.60 3.46
C ILE A 462 20.64 -33.41 2.62
N LYS A 463 21.90 -33.47 3.06
CA LYS A 463 22.99 -34.10 2.28
C LYS A 463 22.69 -35.54 1.87
N ALA A 464 22.20 -36.36 2.80
CA ALA A 464 21.90 -37.77 2.53
C ALA A 464 20.81 -37.96 1.47
N GLU A 465 19.71 -37.20 1.56
CA GLU A 465 18.62 -37.26 0.55
C GLU A 465 19.09 -36.74 -0.81
N MET A 466 19.92 -35.69 -0.84
CA MET A 466 20.47 -35.13 -2.08
C MET A 466 21.38 -36.12 -2.82
N ASP A 467 22.23 -36.84 -2.09
CA ASP A 467 23.15 -37.83 -2.68
C ASP A 467 22.36 -39.00 -3.31
N GLU A 468 21.29 -39.45 -2.66
CA GLU A 468 20.39 -40.49 -3.20
C GLU A 468 19.70 -40.01 -4.48
N GLN A 469 19.09 -38.83 -4.43
CA GLN A 469 18.39 -38.23 -5.57
C GLN A 469 19.32 -37.96 -6.76
N ARG A 470 20.58 -37.58 -6.49
CA ARG A 470 21.61 -37.40 -7.52
C ARG A 470 21.86 -38.68 -8.28
N GLN A 471 22.00 -39.81 -7.59
CA GLN A 471 22.23 -41.10 -8.24
C GLN A 471 21.03 -41.52 -9.11
N ILE A 472 19.80 -41.32 -8.61
CA ILE A 472 18.58 -41.61 -9.36
C ILE A 472 18.51 -40.74 -10.62
N PHE A 473 18.83 -39.44 -10.52
CA PHE A 473 18.85 -38.53 -11.65
C PHE A 473 19.88 -38.93 -12.71
N ILE A 474 21.11 -39.23 -12.32
CA ILE A 474 22.18 -39.64 -13.25
C ILE A 474 21.79 -40.96 -13.94
N ASN A 475 21.32 -41.96 -13.19
CA ASN A 475 20.91 -43.24 -13.75
C ASN A 475 19.76 -43.08 -14.75
N GLY A 476 18.82 -42.18 -14.48
CA GLY A 476 17.72 -41.84 -15.38
C GLY A 476 18.20 -41.10 -16.64
N ALA A 477 19.10 -40.13 -16.48
CA ALA A 477 19.66 -39.34 -17.57
C ALA A 477 20.51 -40.19 -18.52
N VAL A 478 21.30 -41.13 -17.99
CA VAL A 478 22.07 -42.09 -18.81
C VAL A 478 21.15 -43.00 -19.62
N LYS A 479 19.98 -43.39 -19.06
CA LYS A 479 18.97 -44.16 -19.81
C LYS A 479 18.32 -43.33 -20.94
N ASN A 480 18.31 -42.01 -20.82
CA ASN A 480 17.79 -41.07 -21.82
C ASN A 480 18.91 -40.49 -22.71
N GLU A 481 20.01 -41.23 -22.87
CA GLU A 481 21.11 -40.92 -23.81
C GLU A 481 21.99 -39.71 -23.43
N LEU A 482 21.94 -39.21 -22.19
CA LEU A 482 22.91 -38.22 -21.70
C LEU A 482 24.19 -38.90 -21.18
N SER A 483 25.34 -38.26 -21.39
CA SER A 483 26.59 -38.71 -20.77
C SER A 483 26.53 -38.50 -19.25
N GLU A 484 27.15 -39.40 -18.49
CA GLU A 484 27.19 -39.33 -17.02
C GLU A 484 27.75 -37.99 -16.52
N GLN A 485 28.77 -37.46 -17.20
CA GLN A 485 29.38 -36.18 -16.86
C GLN A 485 28.44 -35.01 -17.11
N LEU A 486 27.76 -34.97 -18.26
CA LEU A 486 26.77 -33.93 -18.55
C LEU A 486 25.57 -34.02 -17.59
N ALA A 487 25.11 -35.22 -17.25
CA ALA A 487 24.03 -35.43 -16.29
C ALA A 487 24.39 -34.91 -14.88
N SER A 488 25.64 -35.14 -14.45
CA SER A 488 26.18 -34.60 -13.20
C SER A 488 26.22 -33.07 -13.22
N ASP A 489 26.75 -32.47 -14.29
CA ASP A 489 26.87 -31.01 -14.42
C ASP A 489 25.49 -30.33 -14.45
N VAL A 490 24.53 -30.94 -15.16
CA VAL A 490 23.15 -30.46 -15.21
C VAL A 490 22.47 -30.57 -13.84
N PHE A 491 22.71 -31.65 -13.10
CA PHE A 491 22.17 -31.79 -11.74
C PHE A 491 22.69 -30.70 -10.80
N ASP A 492 23.99 -30.39 -10.86
CA ASP A 492 24.59 -29.35 -10.02
C ASP A 492 24.04 -27.96 -10.36
N GLN A 493 23.80 -27.68 -11.65
CA GLN A 493 23.13 -26.46 -12.07
C GLN A 493 21.69 -26.40 -11.53
N ILE A 494 20.90 -27.47 -11.70
CA ILE A 494 19.53 -27.55 -11.17
C ILE A 494 19.51 -27.35 -9.65
N ALA A 495 20.43 -27.97 -8.91
CA ALA A 495 20.53 -27.85 -7.46
C ALA A 495 20.88 -26.41 -7.02
N ALA A 496 21.75 -25.72 -7.75
CA ALA A 496 22.07 -24.31 -7.50
C ALA A 496 20.83 -23.41 -7.69
N PHE A 497 20.03 -23.65 -8.74
CA PHE A 497 18.80 -22.89 -9.01
C PHE A 497 17.65 -23.23 -8.06
N ALA A 498 17.51 -24.50 -7.67
CA ALA A 498 16.42 -24.95 -6.80
C ALA A 498 16.41 -24.26 -5.42
N GLY A 499 17.57 -23.77 -4.96
CA GLY A 499 17.66 -22.93 -3.76
C GLY A 499 16.91 -21.59 -3.86
N TYR A 500 16.71 -21.08 -5.08
CA TYR A 500 16.03 -19.81 -5.37
C TYR A 500 14.76 -19.96 -6.22
N GLY A 501 14.45 -21.19 -6.67
CA GLY A 501 13.30 -21.48 -7.53
C GLY A 501 11.98 -21.08 -6.87
N PHE A 502 11.14 -20.38 -7.62
CA PHE A 502 9.86 -19.87 -7.13
C PHE A 502 8.67 -20.72 -7.58
N ASN A 503 7.57 -20.73 -6.83
CA ASN A 503 6.37 -21.48 -7.23
C ASN A 503 5.61 -20.69 -8.32
N LYS A 504 5.57 -21.23 -9.54
CA LYS A 504 4.92 -20.59 -10.69
C LYS A 504 3.43 -20.40 -10.47
N SER A 505 2.76 -21.39 -9.87
CA SER A 505 1.31 -21.33 -9.61
C SER A 505 0.93 -20.11 -8.75
N HIS A 506 1.69 -19.85 -7.68
CA HIS A 506 1.53 -18.68 -6.83
C HIS A 506 1.91 -17.38 -7.56
N ALA A 507 3.01 -17.37 -8.32
CA ALA A 507 3.43 -16.19 -9.08
C ALA A 507 2.40 -15.79 -10.14
N ALA A 508 1.88 -16.76 -10.89
CA ALA A 508 0.93 -16.53 -11.97
C ALA A 508 -0.39 -15.94 -11.45
N ALA A 509 -0.90 -16.48 -10.34
CA ALA A 509 -2.14 -15.97 -9.76
C ALA A 509 -1.99 -14.53 -9.23
N TYR A 510 -0.86 -14.21 -8.58
CA TYR A 510 -0.59 -12.84 -8.13
C TYR A 510 -0.28 -11.89 -9.29
N ALA A 511 0.41 -12.39 -10.33
CA ALA A 511 0.65 -11.64 -11.55
C ALA A 511 -0.65 -11.27 -12.27
N LEU A 512 -1.70 -12.11 -12.20
CA LEU A 512 -3.01 -11.76 -12.75
C LEU A 512 -3.61 -10.55 -12.02
N VAL A 513 -3.54 -10.52 -10.69
CA VAL A 513 -4.00 -9.37 -9.91
C VAL A 513 -3.16 -8.13 -10.24
N SER A 514 -1.83 -8.26 -10.36
CA SER A 514 -0.95 -7.17 -10.82
C SER A 514 -1.36 -6.66 -12.20
N TYR A 515 -1.64 -7.56 -13.15
CA TYR A 515 -2.07 -7.21 -14.49
C TYR A 515 -3.42 -6.50 -14.49
N GLN A 516 -4.41 -7.01 -13.75
CA GLN A 516 -5.71 -6.36 -13.60
C GLN A 516 -5.58 -4.94 -13.03
N THR A 517 -4.72 -4.74 -12.01
CA THR A 517 -4.46 -3.39 -11.50
C THR A 517 -3.77 -2.49 -12.54
N ALA A 518 -2.82 -3.04 -13.31
CA ALA A 518 -2.14 -2.29 -14.36
C ALA A 518 -3.10 -1.91 -15.50
N TYR A 519 -3.98 -2.82 -15.90
CA TYR A 519 -4.99 -2.62 -16.94
C TYR A 519 -5.97 -1.53 -16.57
N LEU A 520 -6.53 -1.57 -15.35
CA LEU A 520 -7.44 -0.53 -14.89
C LEU A 520 -6.74 0.81 -14.74
N LYS A 521 -5.48 0.85 -14.30
CA LYS A 521 -4.71 2.09 -14.24
C LYS A 521 -4.44 2.68 -15.63
N ALA A 522 -4.09 1.85 -16.61
CA ALA A 522 -3.77 2.30 -17.97
C ALA A 522 -5.00 2.82 -18.71
N ASN A 523 -6.15 2.14 -18.56
CA ASN A 523 -7.36 2.43 -19.33
C ASN A 523 -8.36 3.33 -18.58
N TYR A 524 -8.40 3.27 -17.24
CA TYR A 524 -9.33 4.02 -16.37
C TYR A 524 -8.59 4.67 -15.18
N PRO A 525 -7.62 5.57 -15.45
CA PRO A 525 -6.72 6.09 -14.41
C PRO A 525 -7.44 6.88 -13.31
N VAL A 526 -8.52 7.60 -13.63
CA VAL A 526 -9.23 8.46 -12.66
C VAL A 526 -9.94 7.60 -11.62
N GLU A 527 -10.68 6.59 -12.06
CA GLU A 527 -11.41 5.64 -11.23
C GLU A 527 -10.46 4.81 -10.37
N PHE A 528 -9.37 4.33 -10.98
CA PHE A 528 -8.37 3.52 -10.30
C PHE A 528 -7.66 4.30 -9.18
N ILE A 529 -7.24 5.54 -9.46
CA ILE A 529 -6.59 6.37 -8.45
C ILE A 529 -7.58 6.77 -7.35
N ALA A 530 -8.83 7.13 -7.70
CA ALA A 530 -9.86 7.42 -6.71
C ALA A 530 -10.13 6.22 -5.78
N ALA A 531 -10.23 5.01 -6.33
CA ALA A 531 -10.41 3.78 -5.56
C ALA A 531 -9.20 3.47 -4.66
N SER A 532 -7.98 3.71 -5.16
CA SER A 532 -6.74 3.55 -4.39
C SER A 532 -6.66 4.55 -3.23
N MET A 533 -6.98 5.82 -3.48
CA MET A 533 -7.04 6.87 -2.46
C MET A 533 -8.14 6.59 -1.42
N ALA A 534 -9.30 6.09 -1.84
CA ALA A 534 -10.41 5.69 -0.96
C ALA A 534 -9.97 4.66 0.09
N LEU A 535 -9.07 3.75 -0.30
CA LEU A 535 -8.59 2.66 0.52
C LEU A 535 -7.38 3.04 1.38
N ASP A 536 -6.56 3.98 0.94
CA ASP A 536 -5.42 4.54 1.69
C ASP A 536 -5.76 5.89 2.35
N ALA A 537 -7.05 6.19 2.56
CA ALA A 537 -7.51 7.47 3.12
C ALA A 537 -6.88 7.83 4.48
N GLY A 538 -6.52 6.83 5.29
CA GLY A 538 -5.84 7.03 6.57
C GLY A 538 -4.31 7.22 6.47
N ASN A 539 -3.70 7.07 5.29
CA ASN A 539 -2.26 7.15 5.09
C ASN A 539 -1.90 8.37 4.22
N THR A 540 -1.58 9.47 4.88
CA THR A 540 -1.25 10.77 4.23
C THR A 540 -0.07 10.66 3.28
N ASP A 541 0.95 9.85 3.60
CA ASP A 541 2.14 9.69 2.76
C ASP A 541 1.78 9.06 1.41
N LYS A 542 0.91 8.05 1.43
CA LYS A 542 0.41 7.42 0.19
C LYS A 542 -0.53 8.34 -0.59
N LEU A 543 -1.40 9.08 0.09
CA LEU A 543 -2.26 10.06 -0.57
C LEU A 543 -1.45 11.14 -1.29
N ALA A 544 -0.31 11.58 -0.72
CA ALA A 544 0.60 12.50 -1.38
C ALA A 544 1.17 11.91 -2.69
N VAL A 545 1.57 10.64 -2.67
CA VAL A 545 2.06 9.93 -3.88
C VAL A 545 0.97 9.81 -4.94
N PHE A 546 -0.26 9.42 -4.57
CA PHE A 546 -1.37 9.34 -5.53
C PHE A 546 -1.78 10.70 -6.09
N ARG A 547 -1.67 11.76 -5.28
CA ARG A 547 -1.92 13.11 -5.77
C ARG A 547 -0.86 13.57 -6.77
N GLN A 548 0.41 13.25 -6.51
CA GLN A 548 1.48 13.51 -7.47
C GLN A 548 1.20 12.81 -8.80
N GLU A 549 0.73 11.56 -8.74
CA GLU A 549 0.31 10.79 -9.91
C GLU A 549 -0.82 11.49 -10.68
N CYS A 550 -1.85 11.99 -9.97
CA CYS A 550 -2.92 12.79 -10.58
C CYS A 550 -2.36 14.02 -11.29
N GLN A 551 -1.43 14.74 -10.68
CA GLN A 551 -0.82 15.93 -11.28
C GLN A 551 -0.04 15.59 -12.56
N GLN A 552 0.74 14.51 -12.55
CA GLN A 552 1.49 14.05 -13.73
C GLN A 552 0.55 13.65 -14.88
N LYS A 553 -0.59 13.04 -14.57
CA LYS A 553 -1.62 12.64 -15.55
C LYS A 553 -2.63 13.75 -15.87
N SER A 554 -2.43 14.98 -15.37
CA SER A 554 -3.37 16.10 -15.54
C SER A 554 -4.80 15.82 -15.06
N ILE A 555 -4.95 14.97 -14.03
CA ILE A 555 -6.21 14.65 -13.37
C ILE A 555 -6.44 15.66 -12.24
N ALA A 556 -7.55 16.39 -12.28
CA ALA A 556 -7.88 17.35 -11.23
C ALA A 556 -8.30 16.64 -9.94
N VAL A 557 -7.71 17.05 -8.81
CA VAL A 557 -8.13 16.63 -7.47
C VAL A 557 -8.88 17.80 -6.82
N LEU A 558 -10.19 17.67 -6.69
CA LEU A 558 -11.07 18.72 -6.19
C LEU A 558 -11.10 18.72 -4.66
N PRO A 559 -11.16 19.89 -3.99
CA PRO A 559 -11.19 19.98 -2.54
C PRO A 559 -12.42 19.32 -1.92
N PRO A 560 -12.34 18.97 -0.63
CA PRO A 560 -13.51 18.48 0.09
C PRO A 560 -14.58 19.57 0.11
N ASP A 561 -15.84 19.17 -0.02
CA ASP A 561 -17.00 20.06 0.05
C ASP A 561 -18.17 19.30 0.69
N ILE A 562 -18.84 19.89 1.67
CA ILE A 562 -19.98 19.25 2.34
C ILE A 562 -21.13 18.91 1.38
N ASN A 563 -21.27 19.65 0.28
CA ASN A 563 -22.36 19.50 -0.68
C ASN A 563 -22.04 18.50 -1.80
N ALA A 564 -20.79 18.43 -2.27
CA ALA A 564 -20.37 17.49 -3.31
C ALA A 564 -19.67 16.22 -2.80
N SER A 565 -18.84 16.30 -1.76
CA SER A 565 -17.99 15.18 -1.32
C SER A 565 -18.78 14.05 -0.67
N SER A 566 -18.31 12.83 -0.87
CA SER A 566 -18.80 11.65 -0.14
C SER A 566 -17.94 11.39 1.10
N ALA A 567 -18.36 10.42 1.93
CA ALA A 567 -17.56 9.97 3.06
C ALA A 567 -16.21 9.37 2.61
N SER A 568 -16.18 8.69 1.46
CA SER A 568 -14.97 8.18 0.81
C SER A 568 -14.64 8.96 -0.47
N PHE A 569 -13.44 8.77 -1.02
CA PHE A 569 -13.03 9.42 -2.27
C PHE A 569 -13.95 8.97 -3.40
N ALA A 570 -14.32 9.90 -4.27
CA ALA A 570 -15.27 9.65 -5.35
C ALA A 570 -14.78 10.24 -6.66
N VAL A 571 -15.29 9.71 -7.76
CA VAL A 571 -15.10 10.27 -9.10
C VAL A 571 -16.26 11.23 -9.37
N GLU A 572 -15.92 12.44 -9.79
CA GLU A 572 -16.86 13.48 -10.19
C GLU A 572 -16.68 13.82 -11.67
N VAL A 573 -17.78 13.92 -12.41
CA VAL A 573 -17.77 14.30 -13.83
C VAL A 573 -18.41 15.67 -13.94
N ALA A 574 -17.67 16.64 -14.50
CA ALA A 574 -18.15 18.02 -14.60
C ALA A 574 -19.19 18.16 -15.72
N ASN A 575 -20.48 18.26 -15.38
CA ASN A 575 -21.64 18.28 -16.30
C ASN A 575 -21.91 16.93 -16.99
N ASP A 576 -23.19 16.58 -17.16
CA ASP A 576 -23.70 15.35 -17.81
C ASP A 576 -23.36 15.22 -19.32
N ALA A 577 -22.31 15.88 -19.81
CA ALA A 577 -21.78 15.68 -21.14
C ALA A 577 -20.77 14.51 -21.11
N ALA A 578 -20.96 13.54 -22.00
CA ALA A 578 -20.18 12.30 -22.07
C ALA A 578 -18.65 12.49 -22.25
N ASP A 579 -18.20 13.69 -22.62
CA ASP A 579 -16.79 14.05 -22.88
C ASP A 579 -16.15 14.95 -21.80
N SER A 580 -16.82 15.20 -20.68
CA SER A 580 -16.25 16.03 -19.61
C SER A 580 -15.14 15.31 -18.83
N PRO A 581 -14.05 16.01 -18.45
CA PRO A 581 -12.94 15.40 -17.74
C PRO A 581 -13.39 14.94 -16.35
N ALA A 582 -13.24 13.63 -16.10
CA ALA A 582 -13.46 13.06 -14.78
C ALA A 582 -12.38 13.56 -13.81
N SER A 583 -12.80 13.93 -12.61
CA SER A 583 -11.96 14.48 -11.54
C SER A 583 -12.11 13.65 -10.27
N VAL A 584 -11.09 13.65 -9.42
CA VAL A 584 -11.15 12.98 -8.12
C VAL A 584 -11.61 13.97 -7.06
N ARG A 585 -12.75 13.70 -6.41
CA ARG A 585 -13.28 14.51 -5.31
C ARG A 585 -12.72 14.01 -3.97
N TYR A 586 -12.15 14.93 -3.18
CA TYR A 586 -11.58 14.58 -1.87
C TYR A 586 -12.66 14.11 -0.88
N ALA A 587 -12.32 13.07 -0.12
CA ALA A 587 -13.22 12.45 0.85
C ALA A 587 -13.35 13.27 2.15
N LEU A 588 -14.55 13.38 2.70
CA LEU A 588 -14.75 14.03 4.00
C LEU A 588 -14.06 13.25 5.13
N ALA A 589 -14.04 11.91 5.07
CA ALA A 589 -13.41 11.08 6.09
C ALA A 589 -11.88 11.00 5.98
N ALA A 590 -11.27 11.50 4.90
CA ALA A 590 -9.81 11.57 4.77
C ALA A 590 -9.19 12.76 5.51
N ILE A 591 -10.03 13.69 6.01
CA ILE A 591 -9.59 14.83 6.81
C ILE A 591 -9.16 14.34 8.19
N LYS A 592 -8.01 14.80 8.68
CA LYS A 592 -7.50 14.40 10.00
C LYS A 592 -8.51 14.75 11.10
N ASN A 593 -8.68 13.83 12.04
CA ASN A 593 -9.65 13.92 13.14
C ASN A 593 -11.13 13.89 12.73
N VAL A 594 -11.44 13.57 11.46
CA VAL A 594 -12.82 13.36 10.98
C VAL A 594 -13.12 11.86 10.89
N GLY A 595 -14.27 11.43 11.42
CA GLY A 595 -14.65 10.02 11.49
C GLY A 595 -15.44 9.56 10.27
N SER A 596 -15.19 8.36 9.76
CA SER A 596 -15.88 7.81 8.57
C SER A 596 -17.38 7.61 8.78
N GLU A 597 -17.79 7.04 9.91
CA GLU A 597 -19.21 6.81 10.23
C GLU A 597 -19.99 8.13 10.34
N ALA A 598 -19.40 9.13 11.00
CA ALA A 598 -19.99 10.47 11.10
C ALA A 598 -20.22 11.08 9.71
N MET A 599 -19.24 10.99 8.81
CA MET A 599 -19.39 11.53 7.46
C MET A 599 -20.35 10.72 6.59
N ALA A 600 -20.47 9.41 6.81
CA ALA A 600 -21.49 8.60 6.15
C ALA A 600 -22.90 9.06 6.54
N ARG A 601 -23.14 9.28 7.84
CA ARG A 601 -24.43 9.82 8.34
C ARG A 601 -24.73 11.22 7.80
N LEU A 602 -23.71 12.09 7.69
CA LEU A 602 -23.85 13.41 7.07
C LEU A 602 -24.30 13.31 5.61
N VAL A 603 -23.70 12.40 4.84
CA VAL A 603 -24.06 12.18 3.43
C VAL A 603 -25.47 11.59 3.31
N GLU A 604 -25.88 10.69 4.20
CA GLU A 604 -27.26 10.16 4.25
C GLU A 604 -28.29 11.28 4.47
N ILE A 605 -28.05 12.16 5.45
CA ILE A 605 -28.92 13.32 5.73
C ILE A 605 -29.00 14.24 4.50
N ARG A 606 -27.86 14.53 3.87
CA ARG A 606 -27.80 15.33 2.64
C ARG A 606 -28.59 14.69 1.50
N GLN A 607 -28.51 13.37 1.33
CA GLN A 607 -29.26 12.67 0.28
C GLN A 607 -30.77 12.66 0.56
N ALA A 608 -31.18 12.63 1.83
CA ALA A 608 -32.59 12.65 2.23
C ALA A 608 -33.25 14.03 2.08
N ASP A 609 -32.63 15.11 2.59
CA ASP A 609 -33.25 16.45 2.61
C ASP A 609 -32.61 17.47 1.65
N GLY A 610 -31.66 17.04 0.80
CA GLY A 610 -31.00 17.89 -0.20
C GLY A 610 -29.73 18.60 0.31
N PRO A 611 -29.08 19.43 -0.55
CA PRO A 611 -27.83 20.11 -0.24
C PRO A 611 -28.00 21.14 0.89
N PHE A 612 -26.94 21.38 1.65
CA PHE A 612 -26.90 22.37 2.71
C PHE A 612 -26.82 23.78 2.12
N SER A 613 -27.77 24.62 2.50
CA SER A 613 -27.91 26.00 2.00
C SER A 613 -27.07 27.01 2.77
N SER A 614 -26.82 26.77 4.06
CA SER A 614 -26.09 27.66 4.95
C SER A 614 -25.48 26.91 6.14
N LEU A 615 -24.61 27.57 6.91
CA LEU A 615 -24.07 27.02 8.16
C LEU A 615 -25.18 26.73 9.17
N GLN A 616 -26.22 27.56 9.21
CA GLN A 616 -27.34 27.35 10.11
C GLN A 616 -28.13 26.09 9.75
N ASP A 617 -28.43 25.91 8.46
CA ASP A 617 -29.08 24.70 7.95
C ASP A 617 -28.26 23.44 8.24
N PHE A 618 -26.93 23.52 8.06
CA PHE A 618 -26.00 22.46 8.43
C PHE A 618 -26.05 22.12 9.93
N LEU A 619 -26.03 23.12 10.82
CA LEU A 619 -26.09 22.90 12.27
C LEU A 619 -27.46 22.40 12.75
N GLN A 620 -28.54 22.80 12.08
CA GLN A 620 -29.90 22.39 12.43
C GLN A 620 -30.17 20.93 12.06
N ARG A 621 -29.67 20.47 10.90
CA ARG A 621 -29.92 19.12 10.39
C ARG A 621 -29.02 18.05 11.02
N LEU A 622 -27.86 18.41 11.58
CA LEU A 622 -26.90 17.44 12.09
C LEU A 622 -27.01 17.15 13.60
N PRO A 623 -27.16 15.88 14.01
CA PRO A 623 -27.13 15.48 15.41
C PRO A 623 -25.77 15.75 16.08
N ARG A 624 -25.76 15.92 17.41
CA ARG A 624 -24.53 16.18 18.18
C ARG A 624 -23.58 14.98 18.15
N GLU A 625 -24.12 13.79 18.02
CA GLU A 625 -23.37 12.54 17.92
C GLU A 625 -22.55 12.46 16.63
N VAL A 626 -22.97 13.20 15.59
CA VAL A 626 -22.34 13.16 14.27
C VAL A 626 -21.16 14.14 14.18
N ILE A 627 -21.26 15.34 14.76
CA ILE A 627 -20.21 16.35 14.66
C ILE A 627 -19.77 16.90 16.02
N ASN A 628 -18.48 16.74 16.32
CA ASN A 628 -17.82 17.35 17.47
C ASN A 628 -16.95 18.55 17.08
N ARG A 629 -16.48 19.33 18.07
CA ARG A 629 -15.64 20.52 17.85
C ARG A 629 -14.43 20.23 16.96
N ARG A 630 -13.70 19.14 17.23
CA ARG A 630 -12.49 18.76 16.47
C ARG A 630 -12.81 18.45 15.01
N GLN A 631 -13.94 17.80 14.74
CA GLN A 631 -14.39 17.49 13.39
C GLN A 631 -14.79 18.76 12.62
N MET A 632 -15.52 19.68 13.28
CA MET A 632 -15.91 20.96 12.68
C MET A 632 -14.70 21.84 12.38
N GLU A 633 -13.73 21.92 13.29
CA GLU A 633 -12.45 22.61 13.07
C GLU A 633 -11.67 21.99 11.91
N GLY A 634 -11.60 20.65 11.83
CA GLY A 634 -10.94 19.94 10.73
C GLY A 634 -11.59 20.23 9.37
N LEU A 635 -12.93 20.17 9.30
CA LEU A 635 -13.72 20.47 8.10
C LEU A 635 -13.54 21.92 7.64
N ALA A 636 -13.52 22.88 8.57
CA ALA A 636 -13.29 24.29 8.27
C ALA A 636 -11.87 24.55 7.73
N ARG A 637 -10.84 24.01 8.38
CA ARG A 637 -9.43 24.14 7.94
C ARG A 637 -9.23 23.54 6.55
N ALA A 638 -9.82 22.37 6.30
CA ALA A 638 -9.77 21.66 5.02
C ALA A 638 -10.52 22.36 3.88
N GLY A 639 -11.39 23.34 4.18
CA GLY A 639 -12.19 24.05 3.19
C GLY A 639 -13.50 23.37 2.79
N ALA A 640 -13.99 22.42 3.59
CA ALA A 640 -15.24 21.72 3.31
C ALA A 640 -16.46 22.65 3.30
N PHE A 641 -16.36 23.82 3.94
CA PHE A 641 -17.41 24.84 3.99
C PHE A 641 -17.25 25.95 2.95
N ASP A 642 -16.24 25.91 2.08
CA ASP A 642 -15.95 27.00 1.13
C ASP A 642 -17.14 27.30 0.18
N SER A 643 -18.01 26.32 -0.07
CA SER A 643 -19.22 26.47 -0.89
C SER A 643 -20.34 27.29 -0.22
N ILE A 644 -20.40 27.29 1.11
CA ILE A 644 -21.42 27.99 1.91
C ILE A 644 -20.87 29.21 2.65
N HIS A 645 -19.58 29.21 3.00
CA HIS A 645 -18.90 30.28 3.71
C HIS A 645 -17.39 30.30 3.40
N PRO A 646 -16.92 31.21 2.53
CA PRO A 646 -15.55 31.16 1.99
C PRO A 646 -14.45 31.56 2.97
N ASN A 647 -14.78 32.28 4.05
CA ASN A 647 -13.80 32.75 5.03
C ASN A 647 -13.57 31.69 6.11
N ARG A 648 -12.48 30.91 5.98
CA ARG A 648 -12.15 29.79 6.88
C ARG A 648 -11.75 30.25 8.28
N ARG A 649 -11.04 31.37 8.39
CA ARG A 649 -10.62 31.94 9.68
C ARG A 649 -11.82 32.34 10.52
N GLU A 650 -12.77 33.03 9.91
CA GLU A 650 -13.99 33.49 10.57
C GLU A 650 -14.77 32.31 11.18
N LEU A 651 -14.83 31.15 10.50
CA LEU A 651 -15.46 29.95 11.07
C LEU A 651 -14.74 29.42 12.31
N LEU A 652 -13.42 29.41 12.30
CA LEU A 652 -12.63 28.89 13.41
C LEU A 652 -12.65 29.79 14.64
N GLU A 653 -12.55 31.11 14.44
CA GLU A 653 -12.61 32.07 15.55
C GLU A 653 -14.03 32.12 16.16
N ASN A 654 -15.07 31.90 15.36
CA ASN A 654 -16.46 31.84 15.82
C ASN A 654 -16.93 30.42 16.21
N MET A 655 -16.03 29.44 16.35
CA MET A 655 -16.39 28.04 16.62
C MET A 655 -17.20 27.87 17.91
N ASP A 656 -16.84 28.59 18.97
CA ASP A 656 -17.57 28.59 20.24
C ASP A 656 -19.01 29.12 20.09
N LEU A 657 -19.17 30.19 19.31
CA LEU A 657 -20.48 30.78 19.02
C LEU A 657 -21.35 29.79 18.22
N LEU A 658 -20.81 29.18 17.16
CA LEU A 658 -21.49 28.21 16.31
C LEU A 658 -21.99 26.99 17.12
N LEU A 659 -21.13 26.44 17.98
CA LEU A 659 -21.48 25.29 18.82
C LEU A 659 -22.55 25.66 19.86
N SER A 660 -22.45 26.83 20.48
CA SER A 660 -23.46 27.29 21.46
C SER A 660 -24.83 27.52 20.81
N HIS A 661 -24.85 28.05 19.59
CA HIS A 661 -26.08 28.26 18.82
C HIS A 661 -26.73 26.93 18.42
N ALA A 662 -25.92 25.95 17.98
CA ALA A 662 -26.40 24.61 17.67
C ALA A 662 -27.02 23.91 18.89
N ASP A 663 -26.41 24.07 20.07
CA ASP A 663 -26.98 23.54 21.33
C ASP A 663 -28.27 24.26 21.74
N ALA A 664 -28.39 25.57 21.49
CA ALA A 664 -29.62 26.32 21.76
C ALA A 664 -30.77 25.89 20.85
N MET A 665 -30.54 25.79 19.54
CA MET A 665 -31.54 25.33 18.56
C MET A 665 -32.04 23.91 18.88
N ARG A 666 -31.15 23.02 19.32
CA ARG A 666 -31.53 21.66 19.72
C ARG A 666 -32.43 21.63 20.95
N ARG A 667 -32.10 22.42 21.99
CA ARG A 667 -32.94 22.51 23.19
C ARG A 667 -34.34 23.01 22.87
N GLU A 668 -34.45 23.95 21.94
CA GLU A 668 -35.74 24.47 21.47
C GLU A 668 -36.53 23.40 20.72
N ALA A 669 -35.87 22.62 19.84
CA ALA A 669 -36.51 21.52 19.10
C ALA A 669 -36.93 20.33 20.00
N GLU A 670 -36.16 20.02 21.04
CA GLU A 670 -36.50 18.97 22.02
C GLU A 670 -37.58 19.42 23.01
N SER A 671 -37.73 20.72 23.20
CA SER A 671 -38.83 21.26 23.99
C SER A 671 -40.11 21.25 23.16
N ASN A 672 -41.07 20.38 23.52
CA ASN A 672 -42.45 20.38 22.99
C ASN A 672 -43.25 21.64 23.40
N GLN A 673 -42.60 22.81 23.52
CA GLN A 673 -43.29 24.09 23.58
C GLN A 673 -43.58 24.52 22.14
N ASP A 674 -44.81 24.28 21.68
CA ASP A 674 -45.36 25.02 20.55
C ASP A 674 -45.11 26.51 20.80
N ASN A 675 -44.31 27.12 19.92
CA ASN A 675 -43.89 28.49 20.05
C ASN A 675 -45.16 29.37 19.97
N LEU A 676 -45.66 29.81 21.13
CA LEU A 676 -46.96 30.49 21.32
C LEU A 676 -47.06 31.83 20.53
N PHE A 677 -45.99 32.22 19.83
CA PHE A 677 -45.83 33.43 19.03
C PHE A 677 -45.52 33.16 17.54
N ALA A 678 -45.65 31.93 17.05
CA ALA A 678 -45.38 31.59 15.63
C ALA A 678 -46.35 32.23 14.60
N GLY A 679 -47.30 33.05 15.06
CA GLY A 679 -48.36 33.66 14.24
C GLY A 679 -48.17 35.14 13.90
N THR A 680 -47.01 35.76 14.13
CA THR A 680 -46.73 37.13 13.70
C THR A 680 -45.71 37.16 12.58
N GLU A 681 -46.04 37.85 11.47
CA GLU A 681 -45.24 38.10 10.26
C GLU A 681 -43.94 38.87 10.52
N ALA A 682 -43.07 38.30 11.33
CA ALA A 682 -41.64 38.53 11.33
C ALA A 682 -41.05 37.14 11.39
N ALA A 683 -40.82 36.52 10.23
CA ALA A 683 -39.87 35.43 10.14
C ALA A 683 -38.60 35.95 10.80
N SER A 684 -38.33 35.47 12.02
CA SER A 684 -37.19 35.89 12.81
C SER A 684 -35.97 35.71 11.93
N ASP A 685 -35.25 36.80 11.68
CA ASP A 685 -33.90 36.78 11.11
C ASP A 685 -32.98 36.09 12.13
N THR A 686 -33.10 34.77 12.23
CA THR A 686 -32.28 33.87 13.04
C THR A 686 -30.96 33.58 12.33
N SER A 687 -30.46 34.50 11.51
CA SER A 687 -29.15 34.36 10.88
C SER A 687 -28.07 34.44 11.96
N ILE A 688 -27.19 33.43 12.01
CA ILE A 688 -26.04 33.42 12.92
C ILE A 688 -25.14 34.59 12.54
N ARG A 689 -25.07 35.62 13.40
CA ARG A 689 -24.19 36.77 13.19
C ARG A 689 -22.79 36.44 13.68
N LEU A 690 -21.92 36.05 12.76
CA LEU A 690 -20.49 35.81 13.04
C LEU A 690 -19.76 37.14 13.27
N GLN A 691 -18.76 37.13 14.13
CA GLN A 691 -17.81 38.25 14.24
C GLN A 691 -16.91 38.23 13.00
N ALA A 692 -16.82 39.37 12.31
CA ALA A 692 -16.01 39.49 11.10
C ALA A 692 -14.51 39.45 11.42
N TYR A 693 -13.77 38.61 10.69
CA TYR A 693 -12.30 38.54 10.72
C TYR A 693 -11.76 38.60 9.30
N ASP A 694 -10.59 39.21 9.11
CA ASP A 694 -9.88 39.14 7.82
C ASP A 694 -9.43 37.71 7.52
N ASP A 695 -9.65 37.23 6.30
CA ASP A 695 -9.22 35.90 5.87
C ASP A 695 -7.69 35.72 6.00
N TRP A 696 -7.24 34.47 6.10
CA TRP A 696 -5.82 34.15 6.24
C TRP A 696 -4.99 34.59 5.03
N ALA A 697 -3.72 34.92 5.28
CA ALA A 697 -2.75 35.04 4.21
C ALA A 697 -2.53 33.66 3.53
N ALA A 698 -2.13 33.65 2.27
CA ALA A 698 -2.03 32.42 1.48
C ALA A 698 -1.16 31.33 2.13
N MET A 699 -0.02 31.70 2.75
CA MET A 699 0.83 30.73 3.46
C MET A 699 0.19 30.17 4.73
N ASP A 700 -0.48 31.01 5.52
CA ASP A 700 -1.17 30.56 6.73
C ASP A 700 -2.36 29.65 6.38
N ARG A 701 -3.11 29.99 5.32
CA ARG A 701 -4.18 29.14 4.78
C ARG A 701 -3.66 27.77 4.32
N LEU A 702 -2.53 27.74 3.62
CA LEU A 702 -1.90 26.49 3.18
C LEU A 702 -1.39 25.65 4.35
N LYS A 703 -0.85 26.30 5.39
CA LYS A 703 -0.41 25.61 6.59
C LYS A 703 -1.58 24.95 7.31
N GLU A 704 -2.68 25.66 7.50
CA GLU A 704 -3.89 25.11 8.12
C GLU A 704 -4.53 24.00 7.27
N GLU A 705 -4.47 24.12 5.95
CA GLU A 705 -4.87 23.05 5.03
C GLU A 705 -3.96 21.81 5.19
N PHE A 706 -2.64 21.98 5.29
CA PHE A 706 -1.70 20.89 5.53
C PHE A 706 -1.92 20.23 6.91
N ASP A 707 -2.22 21.02 7.93
CA ASP A 707 -2.53 20.51 9.26
C ASP A 707 -3.81 19.66 9.25
N ALA A 708 -4.80 20.01 8.43
CA ALA A 708 -6.07 19.28 8.30
C ALA A 708 -6.00 18.07 7.35
N LEU A 709 -5.36 18.21 6.18
CA LEU A 709 -5.34 17.19 5.12
C LEU A 709 -4.06 16.34 5.12
N GLY A 710 -2.97 16.86 5.69
CA GLY A 710 -1.63 16.28 5.58
C GLY A 710 -0.95 16.49 4.22
N LEU A 711 -1.57 17.26 3.32
CA LEU A 711 -1.04 17.58 1.99
C LEU A 711 -1.61 18.94 1.51
N TYR A 712 -0.87 19.63 0.64
CA TYR A 712 -1.19 20.99 0.19
C TYR A 712 -2.14 21.03 -1.02
N LEU A 713 -3.45 20.85 -0.85
CA LEU A 713 -4.38 20.59 -1.96
C LEU A 713 -4.57 21.76 -2.93
N SER A 714 -4.63 22.99 -2.41
CA SER A 714 -5.02 24.18 -3.16
C SER A 714 -3.88 24.86 -3.93
N ALA A 715 -2.67 24.89 -3.37
CA ALA A 715 -1.47 25.48 -3.97
C ALA A 715 -0.20 24.90 -3.30
N HIS A 716 0.93 24.89 -4.00
CA HIS A 716 2.21 24.51 -3.39
C HIS A 716 2.78 25.70 -2.59
N PRO A 717 3.51 25.49 -1.47
CA PRO A 717 4.21 26.57 -0.75
C PRO A 717 5.18 27.40 -1.61
N LEU A 718 5.56 26.88 -2.78
CA LEU A 718 6.42 27.58 -3.74
C LEU A 718 5.64 28.52 -4.67
N ASP A 719 4.30 28.42 -4.73
CA ASP A 719 3.45 29.27 -5.56
C ASP A 719 3.52 30.74 -5.13
N SER A 720 3.68 31.00 -3.84
CA SER A 720 3.95 32.35 -3.32
C SER A 720 5.30 32.92 -3.77
N TYR A 721 6.20 32.06 -4.27
CA TYR A 721 7.54 32.42 -4.74
C TYR A 721 7.67 32.38 -6.28
N ALA A 722 6.60 32.12 -7.04
CA ALA A 722 6.66 31.94 -8.50
C ALA A 722 7.42 33.05 -9.24
N SER A 723 7.22 34.32 -8.84
CA SER A 723 7.90 35.47 -9.44
C SER A 723 9.40 35.57 -9.08
N GLN A 724 9.80 34.99 -7.95
CA GLN A 724 11.17 34.95 -7.43
C GLN A 724 11.91 33.72 -7.97
N LEU A 725 11.21 32.60 -8.19
CA LEU A 725 11.74 31.37 -8.74
C LEU A 725 12.24 31.54 -10.19
N SER A 726 11.43 32.21 -11.03
CA SER A 726 11.83 32.56 -12.40
C SER A 726 13.10 33.42 -12.45
N ARG A 727 13.29 34.31 -11.46
CA ARG A 727 14.44 35.22 -11.36
C ARG A 727 15.72 34.53 -10.90
N LEU A 728 15.61 33.52 -10.06
CA LEU A 728 16.74 32.68 -9.64
C LEU A 728 17.12 31.63 -10.70
N ARG A 729 16.48 31.66 -11.88
CA ARG A 729 16.60 30.67 -12.95
C ARG A 729 16.40 29.24 -12.41
N ILE A 730 15.44 29.11 -11.50
CA ILE A 730 15.10 27.81 -10.92
C ILE A 730 14.28 27.07 -11.96
N VAL A 731 14.77 25.89 -12.32
CA VAL A 731 14.11 25.01 -13.27
C VAL A 731 13.13 24.17 -12.47
N THR A 732 11.87 24.11 -12.90
CA THR A 732 10.89 23.18 -12.31
C THR A 732 11.22 21.75 -12.74
N HIS A 733 10.79 20.77 -11.97
CA HIS A 733 11.02 19.38 -12.30
C HIS A 733 10.47 19.00 -13.68
N ALA A 734 9.25 19.44 -14.03
CA ALA A 734 8.68 19.22 -15.37
C ALA A 734 9.54 19.87 -16.47
N GLY A 735 10.02 21.10 -16.26
CA GLY A 735 10.91 21.78 -17.21
C GLY A 735 12.27 21.09 -17.34
N LEU A 736 12.77 20.47 -16.27
CA LEU A 736 13.99 19.66 -16.32
C LEU A 736 13.82 18.42 -17.20
N THR A 737 12.68 17.74 -17.08
CA THR A 737 12.33 16.57 -17.89
C THR A 737 12.21 16.95 -19.37
N GLU A 738 11.54 18.06 -19.68
CA GLU A 738 11.41 18.57 -21.05
C GLU A 738 12.78 18.95 -21.66
N LEU A 739 13.67 19.57 -20.87
CA LEU A 739 15.03 19.89 -21.30
C LEU A 739 15.89 18.63 -21.54
N LEU A 740 15.64 17.56 -20.78
CA LEU A 740 16.29 16.26 -20.94
C LEU A 740 15.83 15.55 -22.23
N GLU A 741 14.53 15.54 -22.50
CA GLU A 741 13.95 14.97 -23.72
C GLU A 741 14.44 15.70 -24.98
N ASN A 742 14.59 17.02 -24.90
CA ASN A 742 15.10 17.84 -25.99
C ASN A 742 16.64 17.86 -26.12
N GLY A 743 17.36 17.14 -25.25
CA GLY A 743 18.83 17.06 -25.28
C GLY A 743 19.57 18.36 -24.93
N GLN A 744 18.90 19.32 -24.26
CA GLN A 744 19.44 20.65 -23.91
C GLN A 744 19.68 20.81 -22.40
N ALA A 745 19.65 19.72 -21.63
CA ALA A 745 19.75 19.79 -20.17
C ALA A 745 21.14 20.29 -19.71
N PRO A 746 21.20 21.36 -18.89
CA PRO A 746 22.47 21.87 -18.38
C PRO A 746 23.09 20.95 -17.32
N GLN A 747 24.42 20.89 -17.27
CA GLN A 747 25.17 20.05 -16.31
C GLN A 747 24.93 20.46 -14.83
N ARG A 748 24.54 21.72 -14.61
CA ARG A 748 24.20 22.29 -13.30
C ARG A 748 22.81 22.90 -13.35
N VAL A 749 21.98 22.53 -12.39
CA VAL A 749 20.59 22.99 -12.26
C VAL A 749 20.32 23.51 -10.85
N ASN A 750 19.52 24.56 -10.77
CA ASN A 750 19.00 25.06 -9.50
C ASN A 750 17.53 24.67 -9.42
N LEU A 751 17.17 23.99 -8.33
CA LEU A 751 15.84 23.48 -8.05
C LEU A 751 15.39 24.07 -6.70
N ALA A 752 14.12 24.43 -6.57
CA ALA A 752 13.53 24.77 -5.28
C ALA A 752 12.57 23.66 -4.90
N GLY A 753 12.58 23.28 -3.62
CA GLY A 753 11.69 22.24 -3.15
C GLY A 753 11.46 22.30 -1.65
N SER A 754 10.29 21.81 -1.24
CA SER A 754 9.99 21.52 0.15
C SER A 754 10.38 20.08 0.45
N VAL A 755 11.04 19.83 1.59
CA VAL A 755 11.48 18.48 1.95
C VAL A 755 10.27 17.63 2.33
N THR A 756 10.09 16.49 1.65
CA THR A 756 9.00 15.54 1.93
C THR A 756 9.49 14.37 2.77
N SER A 757 10.61 13.77 2.37
CA SER A 757 11.18 12.61 3.06
C SER A 757 12.69 12.55 2.91
N LYS A 758 13.36 11.91 3.88
CA LYS A 758 14.80 11.65 3.84
C LYS A 758 15.12 10.20 4.21
N GLN A 759 15.87 9.51 3.36
CA GLN A 759 16.38 8.16 3.63
C GLN A 759 17.90 8.20 3.72
N VAL A 760 18.43 8.08 4.94
CA VAL A 760 19.88 7.99 5.16
C VAL A 760 20.30 6.52 5.07
N ARG A 761 21.26 6.22 4.20
CA ARG A 761 21.88 4.90 4.03
C ARG A 761 23.38 4.96 4.24
N VAL A 762 23.97 3.79 4.51
CA VAL A 762 25.42 3.62 4.64
C VAL A 762 25.89 2.82 3.43
N SER A 763 26.88 3.32 2.71
CA SER A 763 27.47 2.64 1.55
C SER A 763 28.30 1.44 2.00
N GLN A 764 28.62 0.53 1.07
CA GLN A 764 29.53 -0.60 1.32
C GLN A 764 30.92 -0.17 1.84
N ARG A 765 31.32 1.09 1.59
CA ARG A 765 32.58 1.68 2.06
C ARG A 765 32.46 2.42 3.40
N GLY A 766 31.29 2.38 4.06
CA GLY A 766 31.05 3.00 5.37
C GLY A 766 30.62 4.47 5.33
N ASN A 767 30.68 5.14 4.17
CA ASN A 767 30.26 6.54 4.04
C ASN A 767 28.74 6.66 4.04
N ARG A 768 28.21 7.65 4.77
CA ARG A 768 26.78 7.97 4.82
C ARG A 768 26.37 8.77 3.60
N PHE A 769 25.21 8.46 3.05
CA PHE A 769 24.57 9.23 1.97
C PHE A 769 23.06 9.24 2.21
N ALA A 770 22.37 10.22 1.66
CA ALA A 770 20.93 10.32 1.79
C ALA A 770 20.26 10.50 0.43
N PHE A 771 19.12 9.82 0.25
CA PHE A 771 18.14 10.17 -0.76
C PHE A 771 17.12 11.10 -0.10
N VAL A 772 17.03 12.33 -0.59
CA VAL A 772 16.07 13.32 -0.11
C VAL A 772 15.03 13.54 -1.20
N GLN A 773 13.76 13.33 -0.87
CA GLN A 773 12.65 13.67 -1.75
C GLN A 773 12.19 15.09 -1.48
N LEU A 774 12.08 15.88 -2.54
CA LEU A 774 11.60 17.25 -2.49
C LEU A 774 10.44 17.47 -3.45
N THR A 775 9.48 18.29 -3.05
CA THR A 775 8.33 18.66 -3.88
C THR A 775 8.50 20.08 -4.43
N ASP A 776 8.17 20.28 -5.70
CA ASP A 776 7.95 21.60 -6.31
C ASP A 776 6.52 21.78 -6.84
N GLN A 777 6.28 22.89 -7.56
CA GLN A 777 4.97 23.21 -8.15
C GLN A 777 4.51 22.20 -9.21
N THR A 778 5.42 21.43 -9.78
CA THR A 778 5.21 20.55 -10.94
C THR A 778 5.34 19.06 -10.61
N GLY A 779 5.97 18.70 -9.48
CA GLY A 779 6.08 17.33 -9.02
C GLY A 779 7.14 17.12 -7.95
N VAL A 780 7.43 15.85 -7.64
CA VAL A 780 8.47 15.46 -6.68
C VAL A 780 9.71 14.99 -7.43
N PHE A 781 10.88 15.40 -6.95
CA PHE A 781 12.16 14.95 -7.46
C PHE A 781 13.05 14.45 -6.31
N GLU A 782 13.83 13.41 -6.60
CA GLU A 782 14.80 12.85 -5.67
C GLU A 782 16.17 13.48 -5.89
N VAL A 783 16.80 13.92 -4.79
CA VAL A 783 18.17 14.44 -4.80
C VAL A 783 19.03 13.57 -3.91
N THR A 784 20.13 13.08 -4.47
CA THR A 784 21.14 12.33 -3.70
C THR A 784 22.12 13.29 -3.06
N MET A 785 22.29 13.18 -1.74
CA MET A 785 23.24 13.95 -0.94
C MET A 785 24.34 13.02 -0.40
N PHE A 786 25.59 13.24 -0.80
CA PHE A 786 26.75 12.52 -0.25
C PHE A 786 27.22 13.12 1.08
N SER A 787 28.07 12.38 1.79
CA SER A 787 28.45 12.63 3.19
C SER A 787 28.80 14.10 3.51
N ASP A 788 29.57 14.77 2.65
CA ASP A 788 30.04 16.14 2.90
C ASP A 788 28.87 17.14 2.90
N VAL A 789 27.99 17.05 1.89
CA VAL A 789 26.82 17.92 1.77
C VAL A 789 25.75 17.56 2.79
N LEU A 790 25.62 16.26 3.11
CA LEU A 790 24.64 15.77 4.09
C LEU A 790 24.92 16.31 5.49
N ALA A 791 26.20 16.36 5.91
CA ALA A 791 26.57 16.86 7.24
C ALA A 791 26.17 18.33 7.44
N GLU A 792 26.35 19.17 6.42
CA GLU A 792 25.95 20.59 6.45
C GLU A 792 24.43 20.77 6.29
N ALA A 793 23.80 19.96 5.43
CA ALA A 793 22.38 20.07 5.12
C ALA A 793 21.47 19.45 6.19
N MET A 794 21.97 18.58 7.09
CA MET A 794 21.13 17.89 8.08
C MET A 794 20.27 18.84 8.92
N ALA A 795 20.84 19.96 9.38
CA ALA A 795 20.09 20.97 10.14
C ALA A 795 19.06 21.74 9.29
N LEU A 796 19.35 21.92 8.00
CA LEU A 796 18.46 22.60 7.05
C LEU A 796 17.27 21.72 6.64
N LEU A 797 17.51 20.41 6.51
CA LEU A 797 16.52 19.41 6.12
C LEU A 797 15.47 19.14 7.20
N ASP A 798 15.77 19.43 8.47
CA ASP A 798 14.82 19.28 9.58
C ASP A 798 13.92 20.50 9.77
N ALA A 799 14.21 21.61 9.09
CA ALA A 799 13.34 22.77 9.08
C ALA A 799 12.28 22.61 7.98
N GLU A 800 10.99 22.71 8.34
CA GLU A 800 9.84 22.71 7.41
C GLU A 800 9.77 24.00 6.57
N LYS A 801 10.90 24.39 5.96
CA LYS A 801 11.03 25.60 5.15
C LYS A 801 11.45 25.22 3.72
N PRO A 802 11.01 25.98 2.70
CA PRO A 802 11.45 25.77 1.33
C PRO A 802 12.96 25.92 1.19
N LEU A 803 13.59 25.00 0.45
CA LEU A 803 15.03 24.98 0.21
C LEU A 803 15.35 25.25 -1.26
N LEU A 804 16.47 25.94 -1.49
CA LEU A 804 17.13 26.02 -2.78
C LEU A 804 18.25 24.98 -2.83
N ILE A 805 18.21 24.16 -3.87
CA ILE A 805 19.18 23.09 -4.13
C ILE A 805 19.88 23.36 -5.46
N SER A 806 21.18 23.54 -5.41
CA SER A 806 22.04 23.47 -6.59
C SER A 806 22.49 22.03 -6.77
N ALA A 807 22.06 21.39 -7.85
CA ALA A 807 22.37 20.00 -8.16
C ALA A 807 23.12 19.87 -9.50
N ASN A 808 24.01 18.88 -9.57
CA ASN A 808 24.60 18.43 -10.82
C ASN A 808 23.73 17.31 -11.40
N LEU A 809 23.40 17.42 -12.68
CA LEU A 809 22.61 16.43 -13.41
C LEU A 809 23.55 15.41 -14.05
N LYS A 810 23.32 14.12 -13.80
CA LYS A 810 24.05 13.02 -14.42
C LYS A 810 23.06 12.08 -15.12
N VAL A 811 23.16 11.98 -16.44
CA VAL A 811 22.34 11.07 -17.24
C VAL A 811 23.02 9.70 -17.24
N GLU A 812 22.36 8.69 -16.68
CA GLU A 812 22.80 7.27 -16.70
C GLU A 812 21.77 6.43 -17.48
N GLU A 813 22.10 5.19 -17.86
CA GLU A 813 21.20 4.30 -18.63
C GLU A 813 19.83 4.07 -17.95
N ASN A 814 19.76 4.20 -16.61
CA ASN A 814 18.54 4.03 -15.81
C ASN A 814 17.76 5.34 -15.58
N GLY A 815 18.14 6.43 -16.25
CA GLY A 815 17.50 7.74 -16.15
C GLY A 815 18.37 8.84 -15.51
N PRO A 816 17.86 10.08 -15.45
CA PRO A 816 18.58 11.24 -14.90
C PRO A 816 18.70 11.16 -13.37
N ARG A 817 19.91 11.34 -12.84
CA ARG A 817 20.19 11.47 -11.40
C ARG A 817 20.61 12.89 -11.03
N LEU A 818 20.05 13.40 -9.93
CA LEU A 818 20.39 14.69 -9.35
C LEU A 818 21.31 14.52 -8.14
N LEU A 819 22.52 15.07 -8.22
CA LEU A 819 23.49 15.07 -7.14
C LEU A 819 23.56 16.47 -6.51
N ALA A 820 23.15 16.60 -5.25
CA ALA A 820 23.23 17.89 -4.55
C ALA A 820 24.69 18.34 -4.41
N ALA A 821 24.95 19.59 -4.81
CA ALA A 821 26.22 20.27 -4.60
C ALA A 821 26.14 21.30 -3.46
N ARG A 822 24.99 21.98 -3.30
CA ARG A 822 24.76 22.99 -2.25
C ARG A 822 23.28 23.09 -1.90
N VAL A 823 22.98 23.27 -0.61
CA VAL A 823 21.63 23.46 -0.07
C VAL A 823 21.60 24.72 0.79
N GLN A 824 20.57 25.56 0.64
CA GLN A 824 20.34 26.74 1.47
C GLN A 824 18.84 27.07 1.55
N TYR A 825 18.41 27.87 2.55
CA TYR A 825 17.02 28.31 2.61
C TYR A 825 16.66 29.17 1.39
N LEU A 826 15.45 28.99 0.87
CA LEU A 826 14.97 29.77 -0.27
C LEU A 826 14.89 31.26 0.09
N ASP A 827 14.42 31.59 1.30
CA ASP A 827 14.34 32.97 1.78
C ASP A 827 15.71 33.65 1.83
N ASP A 828 16.76 32.94 2.27
CA ASP A 828 18.13 33.47 2.31
C ASP A 828 18.67 33.68 0.90
N ALA A 829 18.34 32.78 -0.04
CA ALA A 829 18.71 32.91 -1.44
C ALA A 829 18.05 34.12 -2.11
N VAL A 830 16.77 34.35 -1.81
CA VAL A 830 16.02 35.52 -2.29
C VAL A 830 16.53 36.81 -1.64
N ALA A 831 16.83 36.80 -0.34
CA ALA A 831 17.38 37.95 0.38
C ALA A 831 18.83 38.29 -0.06
N ALA A 832 19.60 37.29 -0.49
CA ALA A 832 20.92 37.48 -1.08
C ALA A 832 20.87 37.98 -2.54
N TRP A 833 19.70 38.04 -3.17
CA TRP A 833 19.53 38.58 -4.51
C TRP A 833 19.42 40.12 -4.46
N HIS A 834 20.26 40.80 -5.25
CA HIS A 834 20.62 42.22 -5.06
C HIS A 834 19.67 43.21 -5.78
N GLY A 835 18.43 42.82 -6.10
CA GLY A 835 17.48 43.70 -6.78
C GLY A 835 17.00 44.82 -5.86
N GLY A 836 17.24 46.07 -6.24
CA GLY A 836 16.73 47.26 -5.55
C GLY A 836 15.23 47.46 -5.80
N VAL A 837 14.65 48.54 -5.28
CA VAL A 837 13.24 48.91 -5.53
C VAL A 837 13.12 50.39 -5.88
N ALA A 838 12.45 50.71 -6.97
CA ALA A 838 11.98 52.03 -7.35
C ALA A 838 10.50 52.22 -6.93
N LEU A 839 10.25 53.21 -6.06
CA LEU A 839 8.91 53.55 -5.56
C LEU A 839 8.40 54.81 -6.26
N TRP A 840 7.25 54.74 -6.90
CA TRP A 840 6.58 55.90 -7.50
C TRP A 840 5.75 56.61 -6.43
N VAL A 841 6.07 57.87 -6.16
CA VAL A 841 5.47 58.66 -5.08
C VAL A 841 4.87 59.94 -5.64
N GLN A 842 3.62 60.24 -5.28
CA GLN A 842 2.90 61.43 -5.77
C GLN A 842 3.04 62.64 -4.84
N ASP A 843 3.02 62.43 -3.52
CA ASP A 843 3.02 63.47 -2.48
C ASP A 843 4.07 63.19 -1.40
N GLU A 844 4.35 64.16 -0.51
CA GLU A 844 5.30 63.99 0.61
C GLU A 844 4.77 63.12 1.78
N LYS A 845 3.47 62.79 1.78
CA LYS A 845 2.78 62.08 2.87
C LYS A 845 3.35 60.68 3.23
N PRO A 846 3.74 59.79 2.29
CA PRO A 846 4.24 58.46 2.61
C PRO A 846 5.69 58.46 3.10
N LEU A 847 6.44 59.57 3.00
CA LEU A 847 7.87 59.60 3.29
C LEU A 847 8.21 59.30 4.75
N ALA A 848 7.38 59.73 5.69
CA ALA A 848 7.58 59.47 7.13
C ALA A 848 7.37 57.98 7.45
N ALA A 849 6.27 57.39 7.00
CA ALA A 849 5.96 55.97 7.18
C ALA A 849 6.97 55.06 6.47
N LEU A 850 7.40 55.45 5.25
CA LEU A 850 8.42 54.75 4.49
C LEU A 850 9.76 54.71 5.24
N LYS A 851 10.16 55.84 5.85
CA LYS A 851 11.40 55.94 6.63
C LYS A 851 11.37 55.05 7.86
N ASP A 852 10.23 54.99 8.56
CA ASP A 852 10.08 54.15 9.74
C ASP A 852 10.06 52.66 9.39
N ALA A 853 9.37 52.28 8.30
CA ALA A 853 9.34 50.92 7.80
C ALA A 853 10.73 50.43 7.33
N LEU A 854 11.49 51.27 6.63
CA LEU A 854 12.87 50.95 6.22
C LEU A 854 13.84 50.85 7.40
N ARG A 855 13.61 51.60 8.50
CA ARG A 855 14.41 51.50 9.72
C ARG A 855 14.09 50.25 10.53
N ALA A 856 12.82 49.85 10.59
CA ALA A 856 12.38 48.65 11.30
C ALA A 856 12.94 47.35 10.68
N ASP A 857 13.09 47.31 9.35
CA ASP A 857 13.62 46.14 8.61
C ASP A 857 15.15 45.96 8.72
N GLY A 858 15.86 47.03 9.09
CA GLY A 858 17.30 47.03 9.37
C GLY A 858 18.22 47.17 8.13
N PRO A 859 19.54 47.31 8.36
CA PRO A 859 20.53 47.51 7.29
C PRO A 859 20.72 46.24 6.43
N GLY A 860 20.86 46.42 5.11
CA GLY A 860 21.01 45.32 4.16
C GLY A 860 21.88 45.66 2.95
N LYS A 861 21.57 45.09 1.77
CA LYS A 861 22.38 45.25 0.54
C LYS A 861 21.63 45.86 -0.64
N ALA A 862 20.32 46.06 -0.56
CA ALA A 862 19.49 46.53 -1.66
C ALA A 862 19.36 48.06 -1.70
N GLU A 863 19.27 48.63 -2.90
CA GLU A 863 19.09 50.06 -3.13
C GLU A 863 17.60 50.42 -3.24
N VAL A 864 17.20 51.56 -2.69
CA VAL A 864 15.84 52.11 -2.85
C VAL A 864 15.94 53.41 -3.64
N LYS A 865 15.16 53.52 -4.72
CA LYS A 865 15.00 54.74 -5.51
C LYS A 865 13.56 55.24 -5.37
N LEU A 866 13.39 56.55 -5.32
CA LEU A 866 12.09 57.20 -5.36
C LEU A 866 11.94 57.87 -6.72
N GLN A 867 10.85 57.57 -7.42
CA GLN A 867 10.46 58.25 -8.64
C GLN A 867 9.28 59.16 -8.32
N ALA A 868 9.50 60.47 -8.47
CA ALA A 868 8.49 61.47 -8.18
C ALA A 868 8.37 62.44 -9.36
N LEU A 869 7.16 62.94 -9.59
CA LEU A 869 6.88 63.88 -10.67
C LEU A 869 6.86 65.29 -10.08
N ILE A 870 7.97 66.02 -10.25
CA ILE A 870 8.15 67.36 -9.67
C ILE A 870 8.08 68.38 -10.81
N ASN A 871 7.11 69.30 -10.77
CA ASN A 871 6.92 70.36 -11.77
C ASN A 871 6.80 69.82 -13.22
N GLY A 872 6.17 68.65 -13.40
CA GLY A 872 5.99 68.04 -14.73
C GLY A 872 7.18 67.23 -15.25
N ASN A 873 8.29 67.14 -14.50
CA ASN A 873 9.45 66.31 -14.84
C ASN A 873 9.54 65.09 -13.92
N GLU A 874 9.87 63.93 -14.49
CA GLU A 874 10.18 62.72 -13.73
C GLU A 874 11.57 62.83 -13.11
N VAL A 875 11.64 62.83 -11.78
CA VAL A 875 12.88 62.92 -11.01
C VAL A 875 13.10 61.61 -10.27
N CYS A 876 14.27 61.01 -10.48
CA CYS A 876 14.71 59.80 -9.79
C CYS A 876 15.66 60.17 -8.65
N ILE A 877 15.27 59.90 -7.41
CA ILE A 877 16.00 60.22 -6.19
C ILE A 877 16.50 58.92 -5.56
N GLY A 878 17.82 58.73 -5.47
CA GLY A 878 18.41 57.61 -4.73
C GLY A 878 18.34 57.83 -3.22
N VAL A 879 17.77 56.89 -2.48
CA VAL A 879 17.76 56.96 -1.02
C VAL A 879 19.14 56.54 -0.49
N PRO A 880 19.81 57.38 0.33
CA PRO A 880 21.13 57.05 0.85
C PRO A 880 21.06 55.93 1.89
N GLY A 881 21.73 54.81 1.60
CA GLY A 881 21.81 53.63 2.47
C GLY A 881 21.57 52.34 1.70
N ARG A 882 21.82 51.19 2.36
CA ARG A 882 21.43 49.88 1.84
C ARG A 882 20.49 49.20 2.82
N PHE A 883 19.41 48.65 2.30
CA PHE A 883 18.29 48.13 3.08
C PHE A 883 18.13 46.62 2.86
N ARG A 884 17.52 45.93 3.84
CA ARG A 884 17.31 44.48 3.78
C ARG A 884 16.20 44.10 2.80
N LEU A 885 15.13 44.90 2.73
CA LEU A 885 13.96 44.69 1.87
C LEU A 885 13.41 43.26 1.97
N SER A 886 13.05 42.85 3.19
CA SER A 886 12.39 41.57 3.45
C SER A 886 11.10 41.40 2.63
N GLY A 887 10.69 40.15 2.39
CA GLY A 887 9.46 39.84 1.64
C GLY A 887 8.21 40.51 2.23
N GLU A 888 8.12 40.55 3.56
CA GLU A 888 7.06 41.24 4.30
C GLU A 888 7.09 42.75 4.08
N LEU A 889 8.27 43.39 4.17
CA LEU A 889 8.40 44.83 3.91
C LEU A 889 8.01 45.18 2.47
N ARG A 890 8.41 44.37 1.47
CA ARG A 890 8.03 44.61 0.06
C ARG A 890 6.52 44.57 -0.16
N GLN A 891 5.82 43.64 0.50
CA GLN A 891 4.36 43.58 0.45
C GLN A 891 3.72 44.77 1.19
N HIS A 892 4.28 45.17 2.32
CA HIS A 892 3.83 46.33 3.08
C HIS A 892 3.97 47.64 2.27
N LEU A 893 5.08 47.81 1.53
CA LEU A 893 5.32 48.97 0.66
C LEU A 893 4.28 49.08 -0.47
N ARG A 894 3.82 47.96 -1.04
CA ARG A 894 2.77 47.96 -2.08
C ARG A 894 1.40 48.38 -1.55
N ARG A 895 1.17 48.25 -0.25
CA ARG A 895 -0.10 48.59 0.43
C ARG A 895 -0.04 49.96 1.13
N MET A 896 1.09 50.63 1.09
CA MET A 896 1.28 51.91 1.79
C MET A 896 0.55 53.05 1.07
N PRO A 897 -0.31 53.82 1.77
CA PRO A 897 -1.05 54.93 1.17
C PRO A 897 -0.10 56.01 0.61
N GLY A 898 -0.24 56.35 -0.67
CA GLY A 898 0.58 57.39 -1.34
C GLY A 898 1.73 56.86 -2.21
N ILE A 899 1.95 55.54 -2.24
CA ILE A 899 2.82 54.87 -3.20
C ILE A 899 1.97 54.39 -4.38
N LEU A 900 2.22 54.93 -5.57
CA LEU A 900 1.45 54.64 -6.79
C LEU A 900 1.86 53.31 -7.42
N ASN A 901 3.15 53.00 -7.39
CA ASN A 901 3.69 51.80 -7.98
C ASN A 901 5.03 51.44 -7.31
N VAL A 902 5.29 50.14 -7.19
CA VAL A 902 6.53 49.59 -6.65
C VAL A 902 7.17 48.76 -7.75
N GLN A 903 8.16 49.33 -8.42
CA GLN A 903 8.90 48.69 -9.50
C GLN A 903 10.24 48.18 -8.96
N GLU A 904 10.53 46.89 -9.12
CA GLU A 904 11.81 46.34 -8.64
C GLU A 904 12.92 46.58 -9.68
N LEU A 905 14.12 46.94 -9.21
CA LEU A 905 15.31 47.33 -10.01
C LEU A 905 16.16 46.14 -10.42
#